data_AF-A0A067CWQ6-F1
#
_entry.id   AF-A0A067CWQ6-F1
#
_cell.length_a   1.000
_cell.length_b   1.000
_cell.length_c   1.000
_cell.angle_alpha   90.00
_cell.angle_beta   90.00
_cell.angle_gamma   90.00
#
_symmetry.space_group_name_H-M   'P 1'
#
loop_
_entity.id
_entity.type
_entity.pdbx_description
1 polymer ?
#
loop_
_entity_poly.entity_id
_entity_poly.type
_entity_poly.pdbx_seq_one_letter_code
_entity_poly.pdbx_strand_id
1 'polypeptide(L)'
;MNAQATAPRKPSFHTIESDVPLTWTRIVLSLVSYALFFTDIPRSGFGVRQLPPRTFAPVTESLLAYFGPYNYSVIALSKESNGSLTGPSVAPVWSYKFDTTSMGLRGIVEHFRVPFWDPCLLYKCPCGSDVVAPSTVYRMLDSLVDVVISLRHRVTLRVECRSVDKIYDAIAPTRALVERDLRSVEVYAMTSPIDVCAENFSDAPFVCQEPWADFYALARFAAQLARIDPTTQVVDMAVVHSAADARHWGGGVARLLSFGVDVTTILRVQNCTNVLQKTTCSTVEIEDYRYETAFIRTNVEGHYAITRVLRLVGQLYNIGRVLLLLVGCYVARTADPGFHGQHYLRQLWAVLRTFLRIPSQVIIYGSWLPVSMFAMAHLIDCPVVYIFVFRAFSSLNGTFSVTHDAILDLLTVLTCQMRNVWLLSLWTKTQVLPRRHVVEGYRGYVVPLVAFISLGFGIRLLSLRNVDVVAHTQVAPSAIVSAIRQLESVPPNYRYWGVYLDLRCLSMALILLHVLAYVVSGHGLKRATQIPHMAAAACNPTMFSTSWSSLWANAPPSVISPTDVGIRCMDRRRSENVLINIAWMTDPIEYIYQSFAPATVFIYAYTPALPTASMVYRCLHGTATDAIVLHPWSVPKLKADCPNVERLLRIERQATLLSLSWRDRIYCC
;
A
#
# COMPACT_ATOMS: atom_id res chain seq x y z
N MET A 1 36.48 36.22 45.07
CA MET A 1 36.05 36.13 43.65
C MET A 1 34.53 36.11 43.61
N ASN A 2 33.92 37.26 43.36
CA ASN A 2 32.46 37.41 43.29
C ASN A 2 31.95 36.88 41.95
N ALA A 3 31.40 35.67 41.95
CA ALA A 3 30.56 35.21 40.85
C ALA A 3 29.27 36.04 40.88
N GLN A 4 29.18 37.07 40.02
CA GLN A 4 27.93 37.75 39.74
C GLN A 4 26.95 36.72 39.16
N ALA A 5 26.04 36.22 39.99
CA ALA A 5 24.89 35.46 39.56
C ALA A 5 24.02 36.37 38.69
N THR A 6 24.05 36.15 37.38
CA THR A 6 23.19 36.81 36.41
C THR A 6 21.73 36.51 36.75
N ALA A 7 20.92 37.56 36.93
CA ALA A 7 19.49 37.43 37.20
C ALA A 7 18.79 36.60 36.10
N PRO A 8 17.88 35.67 36.45
CA PRO A 8 17.18 34.87 35.45
C PRO A 8 16.26 35.77 34.62
N ARG A 9 16.49 35.76 33.30
CA ARG A 9 15.72 36.52 32.32
C ARG A 9 14.29 35.98 32.24
N LYS A 10 13.31 36.87 31.99
CA LYS A 10 11.97 36.50 31.50
C LYS A 10 12.13 35.48 30.35
N PRO A 11 11.29 34.43 30.27
CA PRO A 11 11.40 33.42 29.22
C PRO A 11 11.39 34.11 27.86
N SER A 12 12.50 33.96 27.14
CA SER A 12 12.74 34.53 25.81
C SER A 12 12.97 33.40 24.82
N PHE A 13 12.73 33.66 23.53
CA PHE A 13 12.94 32.64 22.49
C PHE A 13 14.39 32.15 22.40
N HIS A 14 15.36 32.90 22.91
CA HIS A 14 16.73 32.42 23.06
C HIS A 14 16.84 31.14 23.90
N THR A 15 15.97 30.97 24.90
CA THR A 15 15.89 29.76 25.74
C THR A 15 15.33 28.57 24.95
N ILE A 16 14.34 28.82 24.09
CA ILE A 16 13.80 27.77 23.18
C ILE A 16 14.86 27.32 22.19
N GLU A 17 15.68 28.27 21.71
CA GLU A 17 16.74 27.97 20.75
C GLU A 17 17.86 27.12 21.35
N SER A 18 18.16 27.28 22.65
CA SER A 18 19.12 26.42 23.38
C SER A 18 18.53 25.07 23.75
N ASP A 19 17.27 25.02 24.19
CA ASP A 19 16.65 23.80 24.73
C ASP A 19 16.23 22.81 23.64
N VAL A 20 15.78 23.33 22.50
CA VAL A 20 15.34 22.54 21.33
C VAL A 20 16.24 22.88 20.14
N PRO A 21 17.44 22.28 20.04
CA PRO A 21 18.36 22.56 18.96
C PRO A 21 17.78 22.10 17.62
N LEU A 22 17.95 22.96 16.60
CA LEU A 22 17.54 22.66 15.23
C LEU A 22 18.70 21.99 14.50
N THR A 23 18.65 20.66 14.36
CA THR A 23 19.67 19.88 13.63
C THR A 23 19.37 19.85 12.12
N TRP A 24 20.41 19.69 11.30
CA TRP A 24 20.27 19.53 9.85
C TRP A 24 19.35 18.37 9.47
N THR A 25 19.45 17.25 10.17
CA THR A 25 18.56 16.09 9.95
C THR A 25 17.10 16.46 10.15
N ARG A 26 16.76 17.25 11.19
CA ARG A 26 15.39 17.71 11.44
C ARG A 26 14.90 18.66 10.34
N ILE A 27 15.77 19.56 9.88
CA ILE A 27 15.45 20.47 8.76
C ILE A 27 15.14 19.66 7.50
N VAL A 28 16.06 18.78 7.09
CA VAL A 28 15.90 17.97 5.86
C VAL A 28 14.66 17.10 5.93
N LEU A 29 14.45 16.36 7.02
CA LEU A 29 13.26 15.51 7.16
C LEU A 29 11.96 16.32 7.15
N SER A 30 11.94 17.50 7.79
CA SER A 30 10.76 18.37 7.78
C SER A 30 10.46 18.90 6.38
N LEU A 31 11.48 19.41 5.68
CA LEU A 31 11.33 19.91 4.31
C LEU A 31 10.89 18.81 3.35
N VAL A 32 11.49 17.61 3.41
CA VAL A 32 11.08 16.47 2.60
C VAL A 32 9.65 16.04 2.94
N SER A 33 9.26 16.02 4.22
CA SER A 33 7.89 15.68 4.61
C SER A 33 6.86 16.66 4.07
N TYR A 34 7.14 17.96 4.16
CA TYR A 34 6.25 18.98 3.63
C TYR A 34 6.21 18.95 2.11
N ALA A 35 7.36 18.79 1.43
CA ALA A 35 7.40 18.62 -0.01
C ALA A 35 6.59 17.39 -0.44
N LEU A 36 6.75 16.26 0.26
CA LEU A 36 6.01 15.04 -0.01
C LEU A 36 4.50 15.20 0.22
N PHE A 37 4.12 15.96 1.24
CA PHE A 37 2.73 16.23 1.57
C PHE A 37 2.06 17.22 0.58
N PHE A 38 2.70 18.35 0.30
CA PHE A 38 2.15 19.37 -0.60
C PHE A 38 2.03 18.88 -2.04
N THR A 39 2.92 17.99 -2.45
CA THR A 39 2.89 17.40 -3.80
C THR A 39 2.15 16.06 -3.85
N ASP A 40 1.44 15.65 -2.80
CA ASP A 40 0.65 14.41 -2.80
C ASP A 40 -0.38 14.40 -3.95
N ILE A 41 -1.30 15.36 -3.98
CA ILE A 41 -2.31 15.46 -5.04
C ILE A 41 -1.71 15.75 -6.42
N PRO A 42 -0.78 16.71 -6.58
CA PRO A 42 -0.11 16.93 -7.86
C PRO A 42 0.58 15.68 -8.43
N ARG A 43 1.20 14.84 -7.59
CA ARG A 43 1.88 13.63 -8.07
C ARG A 43 0.94 12.44 -8.32
N SER A 44 -0.06 12.27 -7.47
CA SER A 44 -0.86 11.02 -7.40
C SER A 44 -2.32 11.20 -7.80
N GLY A 45 -2.71 12.43 -8.16
CA GLY A 45 -4.05 12.78 -8.60
C GLY A 45 -5.11 12.70 -7.50
N PHE A 46 -6.35 13.01 -7.84
CA PHE A 46 -7.49 12.96 -6.92
C PHE A 46 -8.13 11.59 -6.80
N GLY A 47 -7.79 10.64 -7.68
CA GLY A 47 -8.48 9.36 -7.84
C GLY A 47 -8.57 9.02 -9.34
N VAL A 48 -9.31 7.97 -9.67
CA VAL A 48 -9.46 7.49 -11.05
C VAL A 48 -10.69 8.16 -11.68
N ARG A 49 -10.47 9.22 -12.48
CA ARG A 49 -11.55 9.87 -13.25
C ARG A 49 -11.99 9.02 -14.43
N GLN A 50 -10.99 8.47 -15.11
CA GLN A 50 -11.13 7.60 -16.27
C GLN A 50 -9.96 6.62 -16.23
N LEU A 51 -10.22 5.36 -16.53
CA LEU A 51 -9.18 4.37 -16.69
C LEU A 51 -8.33 4.70 -17.93
N PRO A 52 -6.98 4.65 -17.86
CA PRO A 52 -6.13 5.00 -18.99
C PRO A 52 -6.44 4.13 -20.22
N PRO A 53 -6.87 4.69 -21.36
CA PRO A 53 -7.38 3.89 -22.49
C PRO A 53 -6.32 3.02 -23.16
N ARG A 54 -5.03 3.43 -23.09
CA ARG A 54 -3.90 2.60 -23.57
C ARG A 54 -3.66 1.35 -22.72
N THR A 55 -4.14 1.40 -21.48
CA THR A 55 -3.93 0.35 -20.47
C THR A 55 -5.19 -0.50 -20.35
N PHE A 56 -6.35 0.13 -20.34
CA PHE A 56 -7.65 -0.51 -20.18
C PHE A 56 -8.45 -0.33 -21.47
N ALA A 57 -8.42 -1.35 -22.34
CA ALA A 57 -9.18 -1.34 -23.57
C ALA A 57 -10.61 -1.83 -23.30
N PRO A 58 -11.66 -1.07 -23.67
CA PRO A 58 -13.03 -1.52 -23.51
C PRO A 58 -13.31 -2.68 -24.47
N VAL A 59 -13.78 -3.80 -23.93
CA VAL A 59 -14.26 -4.95 -24.70
C VAL A 59 -15.78 -4.91 -24.78
N THR A 60 -16.43 -4.54 -23.68
CA THR A 60 -17.86 -4.23 -23.60
C THR A 60 -18.07 -2.97 -22.76
N GLU A 61 -19.32 -2.54 -22.58
CA GLU A 61 -19.64 -1.37 -21.74
C GLU A 61 -19.18 -1.50 -20.28
N SER A 62 -19.02 -2.73 -19.78
CA SER A 62 -18.66 -3.00 -18.37
C SER A 62 -17.40 -3.86 -18.20
N LEU A 63 -16.77 -4.27 -19.30
CA LEU A 63 -15.60 -5.16 -19.28
C LEU A 63 -14.42 -4.50 -20.00
N LEU A 64 -13.29 -4.44 -19.31
CA LEU A 64 -12.07 -3.80 -19.81
C LEU A 64 -10.93 -4.82 -19.81
N ALA A 65 -10.23 -4.96 -20.93
CA ALA A 65 -8.98 -5.71 -20.99
C ALA A 65 -7.86 -4.89 -20.34
N TYR A 66 -7.22 -5.43 -19.31
CA TYR A 66 -6.10 -4.79 -18.61
C TYR A 66 -4.78 -5.53 -18.80
N PHE A 67 -4.77 -6.62 -19.54
CA PHE A 67 -3.60 -7.38 -19.92
C PHE A 67 -3.91 -8.06 -21.24
N GLY A 68 -2.94 -8.07 -22.16
CA GLY A 68 -3.17 -8.53 -23.51
C GLY A 68 -4.05 -7.58 -24.35
N PRO A 69 -4.59 -8.07 -25.48
CA PRO A 69 -4.41 -9.43 -25.99
C PRO A 69 -2.96 -9.66 -26.42
N TYR A 70 -2.32 -10.67 -25.85
CA TYR A 70 -1.01 -11.15 -26.29
C TYR A 70 -1.19 -12.42 -27.09
N ASN A 71 -0.38 -12.56 -28.14
CA ASN A 71 -0.24 -13.81 -28.85
C ASN A 71 1.23 -14.02 -29.19
N TYR A 72 1.71 -15.26 -29.07
CA TYR A 72 3.12 -15.56 -29.27
C TYR A 72 3.35 -17.06 -29.51
N SER A 73 4.37 -17.38 -30.30
CA SER A 73 4.87 -18.74 -30.48
C SER A 73 5.87 -19.06 -29.36
N VAL A 74 5.67 -20.19 -28.69
CA VAL A 74 6.63 -20.69 -27.69
C VAL A 74 7.70 -21.53 -28.37
N ILE A 75 7.30 -22.44 -29.26
CA ILE A 75 8.22 -23.23 -30.05
C ILE A 75 7.53 -23.76 -31.32
N ALA A 76 8.28 -23.85 -32.40
CA ALA A 76 7.89 -24.53 -33.63
C ALA A 76 9.03 -25.48 -34.02
N LEU A 77 8.73 -26.79 -34.07
CA LEU A 77 9.70 -27.84 -34.32
C LEU A 77 9.30 -28.66 -35.54
N SER A 78 10.23 -28.84 -36.46
CA SER A 78 10.09 -29.75 -37.59
C SER A 78 11.08 -30.89 -37.44
N LYS A 79 10.64 -32.11 -37.77
CA LYS A 79 11.46 -33.31 -37.75
C LYS A 79 11.89 -33.64 -39.17
N GLU A 80 13.19 -33.60 -39.41
CA GLU A 80 13.76 -33.96 -40.70
C GLU A 80 13.78 -35.48 -40.91
N SER A 81 14.02 -35.90 -42.16
CA SER A 81 14.11 -37.32 -42.54
C SER A 81 15.22 -38.08 -41.81
N ASN A 82 16.30 -37.38 -41.42
CA ASN A 82 17.39 -37.91 -40.60
C ASN A 82 17.01 -38.08 -39.11
N GLY A 83 15.80 -37.67 -38.71
CA GLY A 83 15.31 -37.71 -37.33
C GLY A 83 15.76 -36.53 -36.45
N SER A 84 16.56 -35.61 -36.99
CA SER A 84 16.94 -34.37 -36.31
C SER A 84 15.76 -33.40 -36.23
N LEU A 85 15.77 -32.54 -35.21
CA LEU A 85 14.76 -31.51 -35.02
C LEU A 85 15.33 -30.16 -35.44
N THR A 86 14.63 -29.46 -36.32
CA THR A 86 14.90 -28.09 -36.74
C THR A 86 13.88 -27.14 -36.13
N GLY A 87 14.32 -25.94 -35.76
CA GLY A 87 13.50 -24.96 -35.04
C GLY A 87 14.31 -24.19 -33.99
N PRO A 88 13.66 -23.39 -33.13
CA PRO A 88 14.30 -22.72 -32.01
C PRO A 88 15.05 -23.72 -31.13
N SER A 89 16.28 -23.38 -30.75
CA SER A 89 17.21 -24.32 -30.10
C SER A 89 16.82 -24.70 -28.67
N VAL A 90 15.93 -23.95 -28.01
CA VAL A 90 15.52 -24.17 -26.61
C VAL A 90 14.11 -23.61 -26.36
N ALA A 91 13.34 -24.28 -25.49
CA ALA A 91 12.09 -23.73 -24.96
C ALA A 91 12.29 -23.31 -23.48
N PRO A 92 11.82 -22.13 -23.06
CA PRO A 92 11.98 -21.70 -21.68
C PRO A 92 11.10 -22.53 -20.73
N VAL A 93 11.65 -22.92 -19.57
CA VAL A 93 10.89 -23.56 -18.49
C VAL A 93 9.73 -22.67 -18.03
N TRP A 94 9.90 -21.35 -18.11
CA TRP A 94 8.86 -20.36 -17.81
C TRP A 94 7.52 -20.69 -18.47
N SER A 95 7.51 -20.90 -19.78
CA SER A 95 6.29 -21.17 -20.54
C SER A 95 5.58 -22.44 -20.06
N TYR A 96 6.29 -23.47 -19.61
CA TYR A 96 5.65 -24.73 -19.20
C TYR A 96 5.42 -24.88 -17.70
N LYS A 97 5.98 -23.99 -16.87
CA LYS A 97 5.94 -24.11 -15.40
C LYS A 97 5.39 -22.89 -14.66
N PHE A 98 5.75 -21.67 -15.08
CA PHE A 98 5.53 -20.45 -14.30
C PHE A 98 4.46 -19.54 -14.91
N ASP A 99 4.25 -19.67 -16.22
CA ASP A 99 3.31 -18.87 -16.97
C ASP A 99 1.85 -19.19 -16.65
N THR A 100 0.93 -18.23 -16.85
CA THR A 100 -0.51 -18.47 -16.64
C THR A 100 -1.06 -19.47 -17.65
N THR A 101 -0.61 -19.41 -18.91
CA THR A 101 -0.91 -20.43 -19.93
C THR A 101 -0.51 -21.85 -19.55
N SER A 102 0.52 -22.01 -18.70
CA SER A 102 0.96 -23.33 -18.24
C SER A 102 -0.03 -24.01 -17.27
N MET A 103 -0.89 -23.24 -16.58
CA MET A 103 -1.77 -23.77 -15.54
C MET A 103 -2.80 -24.75 -16.10
N GLY A 104 -3.47 -24.35 -17.19
CA GLY A 104 -4.45 -25.21 -17.86
C GLY A 104 -3.80 -26.46 -18.44
N LEU A 105 -2.66 -26.27 -19.12
CA LEU A 105 -1.85 -27.34 -19.70
C LEU A 105 -1.46 -28.40 -18.66
N ARG A 106 -0.89 -27.96 -17.52
CA ARG A 106 -0.47 -28.87 -16.44
C ARG A 106 -1.65 -29.56 -15.76
N GLY A 107 -2.79 -28.88 -15.61
CA GLY A 107 -4.01 -29.49 -15.09
C GLY A 107 -4.46 -30.70 -15.92
N ILE A 108 -4.35 -30.61 -17.25
CA ILE A 108 -4.67 -31.70 -18.18
C ILE A 108 -3.63 -32.82 -18.07
N VAL A 109 -2.35 -32.44 -18.09
CA VAL A 109 -1.23 -33.39 -17.99
C VAL A 109 -1.32 -34.23 -16.72
N GLU A 110 -1.61 -33.61 -15.58
CA GLU A 110 -1.76 -34.33 -14.32
C GLU A 110 -3.01 -35.19 -14.27
N HIS A 111 -4.15 -34.67 -14.74
CA HIS A 111 -5.43 -35.39 -14.71
C HIS A 111 -5.40 -36.64 -15.59
N PHE A 112 -4.92 -36.52 -16.83
CA PHE A 112 -4.86 -37.63 -17.79
C PHE A 112 -3.54 -38.41 -17.78
N ARG A 113 -2.59 -38.03 -16.92
CA ARG A 113 -1.27 -38.67 -16.80
C ARG A 113 -0.54 -38.74 -18.15
N VAL A 114 -0.48 -37.60 -18.84
CA VAL A 114 0.19 -37.50 -20.15
C VAL A 114 1.65 -37.93 -20.02
N PRO A 115 2.13 -38.88 -20.85
CA PRO A 115 3.47 -39.43 -20.72
C PRO A 115 4.55 -38.42 -21.16
N PHE A 116 5.80 -38.72 -20.80
CA PHE A 116 7.00 -37.94 -21.16
C PHE A 116 7.06 -36.50 -20.64
N TRP A 117 6.06 -36.05 -19.87
CA TRP A 117 6.12 -34.76 -19.20
C TRP A 117 7.20 -34.73 -18.11
N ASP A 118 8.07 -33.72 -18.17
CA ASP A 118 9.15 -33.58 -17.19
C ASP A 118 8.56 -33.31 -15.79
N PRO A 119 8.88 -34.14 -14.77
CA PRO A 119 8.40 -33.96 -13.40
C PRO A 119 8.72 -32.57 -12.82
N CYS A 120 9.80 -31.93 -13.28
CA CYS A 120 10.19 -30.61 -12.80
C CYS A 120 9.17 -29.53 -13.17
N LEU A 121 8.50 -29.67 -14.31
CA LEU A 121 7.46 -28.74 -14.79
C LEU A 121 6.17 -28.88 -13.98
N LEU A 122 5.93 -30.05 -13.38
CA LEU A 122 4.79 -30.34 -12.51
C LEU A 122 5.08 -30.09 -11.02
N TYR A 123 6.12 -29.31 -10.70
CA TYR A 123 6.54 -29.02 -9.32
C TYR A 123 6.87 -30.26 -8.46
N LYS A 124 7.08 -31.44 -9.08
CA LYS A 124 7.45 -32.68 -8.36
C LYS A 124 8.92 -32.68 -7.93
N CYS A 125 9.76 -31.95 -8.65
CA CYS A 125 11.16 -31.71 -8.31
C CYS A 125 11.65 -30.33 -8.82
N PRO A 126 12.79 -29.81 -8.34
CA PRO A 126 13.44 -28.65 -8.94
C PRO A 126 13.86 -28.93 -10.40
N CYS A 127 13.83 -27.90 -11.26
CA CYS A 127 14.35 -28.01 -12.63
C CYS A 127 15.87 -27.81 -12.61
N GLY A 128 16.60 -28.61 -13.39
CA GLY A 128 18.06 -28.53 -13.48
C GLY A 128 18.59 -27.36 -14.33
N SER A 129 17.73 -26.80 -15.19
CA SER A 129 18.01 -25.67 -16.08
C SER A 129 16.77 -24.81 -16.27
N ASP A 130 16.96 -23.57 -16.74
CA ASP A 130 15.86 -22.64 -17.09
C ASP A 130 15.28 -22.88 -18.48
N VAL A 131 15.81 -23.87 -19.20
CA VAL A 131 15.39 -24.28 -20.54
C VAL A 131 15.10 -25.79 -20.58
N VAL A 132 14.20 -26.19 -21.47
CA VAL A 132 13.87 -27.58 -21.77
C VAL A 132 14.40 -27.91 -23.17
N ALA A 133 15.04 -29.08 -23.31
CA ALA A 133 15.60 -29.52 -24.58
C ALA A 133 14.49 -29.74 -25.64
N PRO A 134 14.71 -29.34 -26.92
CA PRO A 134 13.72 -29.48 -27.98
C PRO A 134 13.16 -30.90 -28.14
N SER A 135 14.01 -31.94 -27.99
CA SER A 135 13.59 -33.35 -28.09
C SER A 135 12.67 -33.79 -26.95
N THR A 136 12.80 -33.19 -25.78
CA THR A 136 11.89 -33.41 -24.64
C THR A 136 10.57 -32.69 -24.90
N VAL A 137 10.61 -31.42 -25.28
CA VAL A 137 9.40 -30.62 -25.60
C VAL A 137 8.61 -31.26 -26.74
N TYR A 138 9.27 -31.71 -27.80
CA TYR A 138 8.65 -32.40 -28.92
C TYR A 138 7.83 -33.61 -28.46
N ARG A 139 8.43 -34.51 -27.67
CA ARG A 139 7.75 -35.71 -27.15
C ARG A 139 6.60 -35.36 -26.21
N MET A 140 6.79 -34.35 -25.36
CA MET A 140 5.77 -33.87 -24.43
C MET A 140 4.52 -33.38 -25.17
N LEU A 141 4.72 -32.51 -26.16
CA LEU A 141 3.64 -31.92 -26.95
C LEU A 141 2.97 -32.97 -27.83
N ASP A 142 3.74 -33.85 -28.47
CA ASP A 142 3.21 -34.94 -29.31
C ASP A 142 2.28 -35.85 -28.49
N SER A 143 2.74 -36.26 -27.31
CA SER A 143 1.99 -37.13 -26.40
C SER A 143 0.75 -36.46 -25.83
N LEU A 144 0.81 -35.14 -25.60
CA LEU A 144 -0.37 -34.38 -25.20
C LEU A 144 -1.41 -34.37 -26.32
N VAL A 145 -1.01 -34.11 -27.57
CA VAL A 145 -1.93 -34.14 -28.71
C VAL A 145 -2.56 -35.52 -28.87
N ASP A 146 -1.79 -36.61 -28.73
CA ASP A 146 -2.34 -37.98 -28.76
C ASP A 146 -3.41 -38.22 -27.69
N VAL A 147 -3.13 -37.81 -26.44
CA VAL A 147 -4.10 -37.94 -25.35
C VAL A 147 -5.35 -37.11 -25.65
N VAL A 148 -5.19 -35.87 -26.09
CA VAL A 148 -6.32 -34.96 -26.37
C VAL A 148 -7.21 -35.49 -27.50
N ILE A 149 -6.62 -36.00 -28.59
CA ILE A 149 -7.38 -36.60 -29.70
C ILE A 149 -8.12 -37.86 -29.22
N SER A 150 -7.52 -38.65 -28.33
CA SER A 150 -8.12 -39.89 -27.82
C SER A 150 -9.40 -39.67 -26.99
N LEU A 151 -9.61 -38.46 -26.46
CA LEU A 151 -10.78 -38.13 -25.62
C LEU A 151 -12.10 -38.15 -26.39
N ARG A 152 -12.07 -38.06 -27.74
CA ARG A 152 -13.21 -38.05 -28.70
C ARG A 152 -14.28 -36.96 -28.51
N HIS A 153 -14.43 -36.43 -27.31
CA HIS A 153 -15.40 -35.41 -26.93
C HIS A 153 -14.72 -34.32 -26.12
N ARG A 154 -15.37 -33.15 -26.07
CA ARG A 154 -14.94 -32.03 -25.22
C ARG A 154 -14.91 -32.46 -23.75
N VAL A 155 -13.80 -32.18 -23.08
CA VAL A 155 -13.67 -32.36 -21.63
C VAL A 155 -13.46 -31.01 -20.95
N THR A 156 -14.18 -30.81 -19.85
CA THR A 156 -13.99 -29.68 -18.95
C THR A 156 -13.42 -30.16 -17.63
N LEU A 157 -12.30 -29.57 -17.21
CA LEU A 157 -11.67 -29.76 -15.91
C LEU A 157 -11.86 -28.51 -15.06
N ARG A 158 -11.98 -28.73 -13.77
CA ARG A 158 -11.85 -27.70 -12.74
C ARG A 158 -10.49 -27.82 -12.10
N VAL A 159 -9.66 -26.79 -12.24
CA VAL A 159 -8.28 -26.80 -11.78
C VAL A 159 -8.07 -25.71 -10.75
N GLU A 160 -7.54 -26.09 -9.59
CA GLU A 160 -7.12 -25.20 -8.52
C GLU A 160 -5.60 -25.05 -8.57
N CYS A 161 -5.12 -23.83 -8.76
CA CYS A 161 -3.70 -23.50 -8.82
C CYS A 161 -3.31 -22.59 -7.65
N ARG A 162 -2.08 -22.69 -7.17
CA ARG A 162 -1.49 -21.63 -6.33
C ARG A 162 -1.21 -20.39 -7.17
N SER A 163 -1.14 -19.23 -6.53
CA SER A 163 -0.74 -17.97 -7.19
C SER A 163 0.19 -17.18 -6.27
N VAL A 164 1.34 -17.78 -5.93
CA VAL A 164 2.37 -17.12 -5.11
C VAL A 164 3.35 -16.42 -6.04
N ASP A 165 3.54 -15.12 -5.86
CA ASP A 165 4.56 -14.38 -6.61
C ASP A 165 5.12 -13.13 -5.90
N LYS A 166 4.66 -12.83 -4.69
CA LYS A 166 5.10 -11.66 -3.93
C LYS A 166 5.71 -12.04 -2.60
N ILE A 167 6.51 -11.15 -2.03
CA ILE A 167 7.18 -11.37 -0.75
C ILE A 167 6.15 -11.65 0.35
N TYR A 168 5.03 -10.91 0.40
CA TYR A 168 4.00 -11.15 1.42
C TYR A 168 3.40 -12.56 1.34
N ASP A 169 3.33 -13.18 0.16
CA ASP A 169 2.80 -14.53 -0.03
C ASP A 169 3.77 -15.59 0.50
N ALA A 170 5.07 -15.40 0.29
CA ALA A 170 6.10 -16.31 0.77
C ALA A 170 6.26 -16.31 2.30
N ILE A 171 6.00 -15.16 2.94
CA ILE A 171 6.08 -15.02 4.41
C ILE A 171 4.72 -15.23 5.11
N ALA A 172 3.69 -15.66 4.37
CA ALA A 172 2.38 -15.94 4.94
C ALA A 172 2.53 -17.01 6.04
N PRO A 173 2.09 -16.76 7.29
CA PRO A 173 2.30 -17.69 8.40
C PRO A 173 1.54 -19.02 8.23
N THR A 174 0.49 -19.06 7.39
CA THR A 174 -0.30 -20.26 7.16
C THR A 174 -0.57 -20.49 5.68
N ARG A 175 -0.58 -21.76 5.26
CA ARG A 175 -0.98 -22.19 3.90
C ARG A 175 -2.44 -21.84 3.56
N ALA A 176 -3.23 -21.46 4.56
CA ALA A 176 -4.60 -20.99 4.39
C ALA A 176 -4.69 -19.57 3.80
N LEU A 177 -3.64 -18.75 3.98
CA LEU A 177 -3.56 -17.38 3.47
C LEU A 177 -2.81 -17.28 2.13
N VAL A 178 -2.39 -18.42 1.58
CA VAL A 178 -1.76 -18.49 0.27
C VAL A 178 -2.84 -18.30 -0.79
N GLU A 179 -2.62 -17.34 -1.69
CA GLU A 179 -3.55 -17.08 -2.79
C GLU A 179 -3.70 -18.32 -3.68
N ARG A 180 -4.95 -18.64 -3.99
CA ARG A 180 -5.33 -19.70 -4.93
C ARG A 180 -6.15 -19.11 -6.05
N ASP A 181 -6.08 -19.76 -7.21
CA ASP A 181 -6.85 -19.43 -8.39
C ASP A 181 -7.60 -20.67 -8.84
N LEU A 182 -8.89 -20.51 -9.12
CA LEU A 182 -9.71 -21.57 -9.66
C LEU A 182 -10.02 -21.28 -11.11
N ARG A 183 -9.77 -22.28 -11.96
CA ARG A 183 -9.88 -22.16 -13.41
C ARG A 183 -10.72 -23.26 -13.99
N SER A 184 -11.55 -22.91 -14.97
CA SER A 184 -12.21 -23.87 -15.85
C SER A 184 -11.29 -24.09 -17.05
N VAL A 185 -10.88 -25.34 -17.25
CA VAL A 185 -9.99 -25.74 -18.34
C VAL A 185 -10.78 -26.61 -19.29
N GLU A 186 -10.84 -26.22 -20.54
CA GLU A 186 -11.57 -26.92 -21.59
C GLU A 186 -10.59 -27.37 -22.65
N VAL A 187 -10.80 -28.61 -23.07
CA VAL A 187 -9.95 -29.25 -24.05
C VAL A 187 -10.80 -29.74 -25.19
N TYR A 188 -10.36 -29.42 -26.40
CA TYR A 188 -10.95 -29.93 -27.62
C TYR A 188 -9.86 -30.25 -28.65
N ALA A 189 -10.13 -31.28 -29.45
CA ALA A 189 -9.29 -31.70 -30.56
C ALA A 189 -9.92 -31.27 -31.87
N MET A 190 -9.11 -30.78 -32.79
CA MET A 190 -9.50 -30.47 -34.16
C MET A 190 -8.75 -31.40 -35.10
N THR A 191 -9.49 -32.21 -35.86
CA THR A 191 -8.95 -33.16 -36.84
C THR A 191 -9.45 -32.87 -38.26
N SER A 192 -10.25 -31.83 -38.43
CA SER A 192 -10.86 -31.43 -39.71
C SER A 192 -10.99 -29.90 -39.79
N PRO A 193 -11.00 -29.30 -40.99
CA PRO A 193 -11.13 -27.85 -41.21
C PRO A 193 -12.55 -27.33 -41.01
N ILE A 194 -13.23 -27.82 -39.98
CA ILE A 194 -14.54 -27.29 -39.62
C ILE A 194 -14.29 -26.02 -38.81
N ASP A 195 -15.03 -24.97 -39.14
CA ASP A 195 -15.13 -23.82 -38.26
C ASP A 195 -15.81 -24.26 -36.96
N VAL A 196 -15.00 -24.41 -35.90
CA VAL A 196 -15.47 -24.84 -34.56
C VAL A 196 -16.43 -23.84 -33.93
N CYS A 197 -16.52 -22.62 -34.46
CA CYS A 197 -17.45 -21.60 -34.00
C CYS A 197 -18.65 -21.41 -34.93
N ALA A 198 -18.79 -22.23 -35.97
CA ALA A 198 -19.98 -22.21 -36.82
C ALA A 198 -21.22 -22.54 -35.98
N GLU A 199 -22.32 -21.81 -36.22
CA GLU A 199 -23.58 -21.94 -35.47
C GLU A 199 -24.15 -23.37 -35.48
N ASN A 200 -23.86 -24.15 -36.52
CA ASN A 200 -24.34 -25.52 -36.70
C ASN A 200 -23.51 -26.56 -35.96
N PHE A 201 -22.40 -26.17 -35.31
CA PHE A 201 -21.53 -27.08 -34.59
C PHE A 201 -22.00 -27.24 -33.14
N SER A 202 -22.71 -28.33 -32.84
CA SER A 202 -23.32 -28.58 -31.52
C SER A 202 -22.32 -28.67 -30.36
N ASP A 203 -21.05 -28.94 -30.66
CA ASP A 203 -19.95 -29.05 -29.70
C ASP A 203 -19.00 -27.84 -29.71
N ALA A 204 -19.48 -26.67 -30.18
CA ALA A 204 -18.68 -25.46 -30.23
C ALA A 204 -18.00 -25.13 -28.88
N PRO A 205 -16.69 -24.84 -28.86
CA PRO A 205 -15.99 -24.37 -27.68
C PRO A 205 -16.69 -23.15 -27.07
N PHE A 206 -16.77 -23.05 -25.74
CA PHE A 206 -17.45 -21.90 -25.12
C PHE A 206 -16.73 -20.59 -25.38
N VAL A 207 -15.42 -20.64 -25.65
CA VAL A 207 -14.67 -19.47 -26.11
C VAL A 207 -15.28 -18.84 -27.37
N CYS A 208 -15.98 -19.59 -28.23
CA CYS A 208 -16.67 -19.03 -29.41
C CYS A 208 -17.80 -18.05 -29.07
N GLN A 209 -18.32 -18.09 -27.85
CA GLN A 209 -19.39 -17.20 -27.38
C GLN A 209 -18.83 -15.94 -26.70
N GLU A 210 -17.51 -15.84 -26.54
CA GLU A 210 -16.90 -14.75 -25.80
C GLU A 210 -16.64 -13.53 -26.70
N PRO A 211 -16.88 -12.30 -26.21
CA PRO A 211 -16.78 -11.09 -27.03
C PRO A 211 -15.34 -10.73 -27.44
N TRP A 212 -14.33 -11.40 -26.90
CA TRP A 212 -12.91 -11.24 -27.24
C TRP A 212 -12.36 -12.38 -28.11
N ALA A 213 -13.21 -13.30 -28.56
CA ALA A 213 -12.79 -14.44 -29.34
C ALA A 213 -12.56 -14.07 -30.81
N ASP A 214 -11.41 -13.45 -31.10
CA ASP A 214 -10.91 -13.30 -32.46
C ASP A 214 -10.01 -14.50 -32.78
N PHE A 215 -10.55 -15.50 -33.48
CA PHE A 215 -9.92 -16.80 -33.69
C PHE A 215 -8.79 -16.76 -34.72
N TYR A 216 -7.68 -16.09 -34.39
CA TYR A 216 -6.43 -16.29 -35.11
C TYR A 216 -6.03 -17.77 -35.15
N ALA A 217 -6.34 -18.55 -34.10
CA ALA A 217 -6.09 -20.00 -34.07
C ALA A 217 -6.76 -20.77 -35.23
N LEU A 218 -8.00 -20.42 -35.59
CA LEU A 218 -8.72 -21.04 -36.71
C LEU A 218 -8.05 -20.72 -38.05
N ALA A 219 -7.68 -19.45 -38.24
CA ALA A 219 -6.95 -19.01 -39.42
C ALA A 219 -5.62 -19.78 -39.57
N ARG A 220 -4.94 -20.10 -38.46
CA ARG A 220 -3.69 -20.86 -38.47
C ARG A 220 -3.88 -22.33 -38.83
N PHE A 221 -4.91 -22.99 -38.27
CA PHE A 221 -5.23 -24.36 -38.66
C PHE A 221 -5.56 -24.45 -40.15
N ALA A 222 -6.41 -23.54 -40.66
CA ALA A 222 -6.75 -23.46 -42.07
C ALA A 222 -5.52 -23.17 -42.95
N ALA A 223 -4.67 -22.23 -42.54
CA ALA A 223 -3.44 -21.91 -43.24
C ALA A 223 -2.46 -23.10 -43.32
N GLN A 224 -2.35 -23.89 -42.24
CA GLN A 224 -1.52 -25.09 -42.27
C GLN A 224 -2.14 -26.19 -43.13
N LEU A 225 -3.46 -26.36 -43.06
CA LEU A 225 -4.14 -27.35 -43.90
C LEU A 225 -3.97 -27.05 -45.39
N ALA A 226 -3.91 -25.77 -45.77
CA ALA A 226 -3.62 -25.35 -47.15
C ALA A 226 -2.19 -25.63 -47.61
N ARG A 227 -1.26 -25.93 -46.70
CA ARG A 227 0.17 -26.18 -47.00
C ARG A 227 0.53 -27.67 -47.07
N ILE A 228 -0.25 -28.54 -46.43
CA ILE A 228 0.06 -29.96 -46.35
C ILE A 228 -0.38 -30.73 -47.60
N ASP A 229 0.24 -31.90 -47.82
CA ASP A 229 -0.23 -32.86 -48.81
C ASP A 229 -1.32 -33.75 -48.18
N PRO A 230 -2.60 -33.60 -48.56
CA PRO A 230 -3.70 -34.33 -47.93
C PRO A 230 -3.67 -35.85 -48.20
N THR A 231 -2.81 -36.32 -49.12
CA THR A 231 -2.70 -37.75 -49.44
C THR A 231 -1.74 -38.49 -48.51
N THR A 232 -0.75 -37.80 -47.95
CA THR A 232 0.30 -38.37 -47.10
C THR A 232 0.33 -37.77 -45.70
N GLN A 233 -0.27 -36.59 -45.51
CA GLN A 233 -0.19 -35.84 -44.25
C GLN A 233 -1.56 -35.60 -43.62
N VAL A 234 -1.55 -35.55 -42.29
CA VAL A 234 -2.69 -35.19 -41.46
C VAL A 234 -2.30 -34.06 -40.53
N VAL A 235 -3.19 -33.08 -40.36
CA VAL A 235 -3.06 -32.03 -39.36
C VAL A 235 -4.05 -32.30 -38.24
N ASP A 236 -3.52 -32.34 -37.02
CA ASP A 236 -4.32 -32.30 -35.80
C ASP A 236 -3.98 -31.03 -35.01
N MET A 237 -4.94 -30.47 -34.28
CA MET A 237 -4.69 -29.41 -33.33
C MET A 237 -5.36 -29.71 -32.00
N ALA A 238 -4.58 -29.69 -30.93
CA ALA A 238 -5.11 -29.69 -29.57
C ALA A 238 -5.27 -28.25 -29.11
N VAL A 239 -6.46 -27.89 -28.63
CA VAL A 239 -6.70 -26.57 -28.05
C VAL A 239 -7.07 -26.72 -26.59
N VAL A 240 -6.34 -25.99 -25.76
CA VAL A 240 -6.52 -25.89 -24.33
C VAL A 240 -6.95 -24.47 -24.01
N HIS A 241 -8.23 -24.30 -23.70
CA HIS A 241 -8.80 -23.05 -23.22
C HIS A 241 -8.80 -23.07 -21.69
N SER A 242 -8.29 -22.03 -21.05
CA SER A 242 -8.28 -21.90 -19.59
C SER A 242 -8.78 -20.53 -19.17
N ALA A 243 -9.96 -20.48 -18.56
CA ALA A 243 -10.53 -19.27 -18.00
C ALA A 243 -10.50 -19.34 -16.47
N ALA A 244 -9.92 -18.32 -15.82
CA ALA A 244 -10.07 -18.13 -14.39
C ALA A 244 -11.47 -17.64 -14.06
N ASP A 245 -11.94 -17.93 -12.85
CA ASP A 245 -13.16 -17.31 -12.36
C ASP A 245 -13.00 -15.80 -12.17
N ALA A 246 -14.10 -15.07 -12.29
CA ALA A 246 -14.18 -13.65 -11.91
C ALA A 246 -14.06 -13.50 -10.40
N ARG A 247 -12.83 -13.28 -9.92
CA ARG A 247 -12.55 -13.10 -8.51
C ARG A 247 -12.83 -11.67 -8.08
N HIS A 248 -13.55 -11.53 -6.97
CA HIS A 248 -13.72 -10.26 -6.28
C HIS A 248 -12.41 -9.87 -5.61
N TRP A 249 -11.89 -8.70 -5.96
CA TRP A 249 -10.76 -8.06 -5.31
C TRP A 249 -11.32 -7.03 -4.34
N GLY A 250 -11.69 -7.49 -3.14
CA GLY A 250 -12.28 -6.56 -2.19
C GLY A 250 -11.27 -5.98 -1.22
N GLY A 251 -11.76 -5.55 -0.07
CA GLY A 251 -11.02 -4.66 0.83
C GLY A 251 -11.18 -3.18 0.48
N GLY A 252 -12.18 -2.80 -0.31
CA GLY A 252 -12.53 -1.40 -0.57
C GLY A 252 -13.99 -1.23 -0.98
N VAL A 253 -14.41 0.03 -1.17
CA VAL A 253 -15.80 0.37 -1.57
C VAL A 253 -16.01 0.17 -3.06
N ALA A 254 -15.04 0.57 -3.90
CA ALA A 254 -15.12 0.30 -5.33
C ALA A 254 -15.08 -1.21 -5.57
N ARG A 255 -16.06 -1.71 -6.32
CA ARG A 255 -16.11 -3.10 -6.77
C ARG A 255 -15.06 -3.29 -7.85
N LEU A 256 -14.31 -4.37 -7.72
CA LEU A 256 -13.32 -4.79 -8.69
C LEU A 256 -13.42 -6.31 -8.83
N LEU A 257 -13.75 -6.77 -10.03
CA LEU A 257 -13.61 -8.17 -10.41
C LEU A 257 -12.50 -8.29 -11.43
N SER A 258 -11.71 -9.36 -11.34
CA SER A 258 -10.72 -9.68 -12.37
C SER A 258 -10.64 -11.17 -12.63
N PHE A 259 -10.47 -11.51 -13.90
CA PHE A 259 -10.20 -12.86 -14.37
C PHE A 259 -9.22 -12.83 -15.55
N GLY A 260 -8.46 -13.91 -15.72
CA GLY A 260 -7.57 -14.14 -16.85
C GLY A 260 -8.13 -15.24 -17.75
N VAL A 261 -7.86 -15.13 -19.04
CA VAL A 261 -8.19 -16.13 -20.04
C VAL A 261 -6.95 -16.42 -20.86
N ASP A 262 -6.66 -17.69 -21.01
CA ASP A 262 -5.48 -18.18 -21.70
C ASP A 262 -5.91 -19.27 -22.69
N VAL A 263 -5.40 -19.24 -23.92
CA VAL A 263 -5.61 -20.29 -24.92
C VAL A 263 -4.24 -20.79 -25.36
N THR A 264 -4.02 -22.10 -25.25
CA THR A 264 -2.84 -22.78 -25.79
C THR A 264 -3.28 -23.67 -26.94
N THR A 265 -2.68 -23.46 -28.11
CA THR A 265 -2.93 -24.28 -29.29
C THR A 265 -1.67 -25.04 -29.65
N ILE A 266 -1.78 -26.35 -29.75
CA ILE A 266 -0.69 -27.22 -30.17
C ILE A 266 -1.08 -27.82 -31.51
N LEU A 267 -0.47 -27.32 -32.57
CA LEU A 267 -0.66 -27.83 -33.92
C LEU A 267 0.34 -28.96 -34.16
N ARG A 268 -0.12 -30.03 -34.79
CA ARG A 268 0.69 -31.19 -35.14
C ARG A 268 0.43 -31.61 -36.58
N VAL A 269 1.50 -31.80 -37.34
CA VAL A 269 1.46 -32.44 -38.66
C VAL A 269 2.09 -33.82 -38.57
N GLN A 270 1.41 -34.82 -39.09
CA GLN A 270 1.89 -36.20 -39.16
C GLN A 270 1.98 -36.67 -40.60
N ASN A 271 3.00 -37.46 -40.91
CA ASN A 271 3.12 -38.20 -42.16
C ASN A 271 2.67 -39.65 -41.92
N CYS A 272 1.67 -40.09 -42.67
CA CYS A 272 0.99 -41.37 -42.50
C CYS A 272 1.10 -42.20 -43.79
N THR A 273 1.32 -43.51 -43.65
CA THR A 273 1.29 -44.42 -44.81
C THR A 273 -0.09 -44.53 -45.45
N ASN A 274 -1.15 -44.39 -44.66
CA ASN A 274 -2.52 -44.27 -45.14
C ASN A 274 -3.26 -43.25 -44.27
N VAL A 275 -3.63 -42.11 -44.87
CA VAL A 275 -4.33 -41.01 -44.20
C VAL A 275 -5.74 -41.41 -43.72
N LEU A 276 -6.48 -42.19 -44.53
CA LEU A 276 -7.87 -42.55 -44.23
C LEU A 276 -8.00 -43.45 -43.01
N GLN A 277 -7.02 -44.33 -42.78
CA GLN A 277 -7.00 -45.25 -41.64
C GLN A 277 -6.06 -44.79 -40.52
N LYS A 278 -5.37 -43.64 -40.69
CA LYS A 278 -4.30 -43.15 -39.81
C LYS A 278 -3.31 -44.27 -39.38
N THR A 279 -2.92 -45.14 -40.32
CA THR A 279 -2.01 -46.25 -40.03
C THR A 279 -0.56 -45.82 -40.20
N THR A 280 0.26 -46.15 -39.20
CA THR A 280 1.71 -45.85 -39.18
C THR A 280 2.01 -44.37 -39.42
N CYS A 281 1.47 -43.51 -38.56
CA CYS A 281 1.72 -42.07 -38.60
C CYS A 281 2.96 -41.72 -37.77
N SER A 282 3.79 -40.82 -38.30
CA SER A 282 4.91 -40.22 -37.58
C SER A 282 4.80 -38.72 -37.61
N THR A 283 4.96 -38.07 -36.46
CA THR A 283 4.91 -36.62 -36.38
C THR A 283 6.10 -36.00 -37.11
N VAL A 284 5.84 -34.99 -37.93
CA VAL A 284 6.85 -34.26 -38.73
C VAL A 284 6.94 -32.80 -38.33
N GLU A 285 5.88 -32.21 -37.79
CA GLU A 285 5.89 -30.81 -37.33
C GLU A 285 5.01 -30.67 -36.08
N ILE A 286 5.49 -29.88 -35.12
CA ILE A 286 4.74 -29.49 -33.92
C ILE A 286 4.95 -28.00 -33.69
N GLU A 287 3.87 -27.30 -33.40
CA GLU A 287 3.92 -25.89 -33.00
C GLU A 287 3.09 -25.64 -31.73
N ASP A 288 3.69 -24.99 -30.72
CA ASP A 288 3.03 -24.45 -29.53
C ASP A 288 2.87 -22.93 -29.69
N TYR A 289 1.61 -22.50 -29.73
CA TYR A 289 1.24 -21.10 -29.83
C TYR A 289 0.21 -20.73 -28.78
N ARG A 290 0.32 -19.50 -28.26
CA ARG A 290 -0.42 -19.09 -27.07
C ARG A 290 -1.05 -17.73 -27.23
N TYR A 291 -2.17 -17.58 -26.52
CA TYR A 291 -2.94 -16.37 -26.41
C TYR A 291 -3.20 -16.10 -24.93
N GLU A 292 -2.98 -14.87 -24.48
CA GLU A 292 -3.18 -14.48 -23.10
C GLU A 292 -3.89 -13.13 -23.02
N THR A 293 -4.89 -13.07 -22.15
CA THR A 293 -5.61 -11.84 -21.87
C THR A 293 -6.13 -11.85 -20.44
N ALA A 294 -6.33 -10.68 -19.87
CA ALA A 294 -7.03 -10.57 -18.60
C ALA A 294 -7.94 -9.35 -18.59
N PHE A 295 -9.08 -9.53 -17.92
CA PHE A 295 -10.16 -8.55 -17.88
C PHE A 295 -10.42 -8.08 -16.46
N ILE A 296 -10.91 -6.85 -16.37
CA ILE A 296 -11.46 -6.28 -15.16
C ILE A 296 -12.87 -5.73 -15.40
N ARG A 297 -13.67 -5.75 -14.34
CA ARG A 297 -14.92 -5.00 -14.20
C ARG A 297 -14.83 -4.14 -12.95
N THR A 298 -15.04 -2.84 -13.07
CA THR A 298 -14.99 -1.93 -11.92
C THR A 298 -15.94 -0.75 -12.05
N ASN A 299 -16.39 -0.22 -10.91
CA ASN A 299 -17.20 0.99 -10.81
C ASN A 299 -16.44 2.18 -10.19
N VAL A 300 -15.10 2.13 -10.16
CA VAL A 300 -14.26 3.14 -9.50
C VAL A 300 -14.48 4.56 -10.04
N GLU A 301 -14.74 4.69 -11.34
CA GLU A 301 -15.00 5.99 -12.00
C GLU A 301 -16.24 6.67 -11.41
N GLY A 302 -17.28 5.89 -11.05
CA GLY A 302 -18.48 6.38 -10.39
C GLY A 302 -18.22 6.97 -9.00
N HIS A 303 -17.11 6.58 -8.36
CA HIS A 303 -16.69 7.11 -7.06
C HIS A 303 -15.70 8.29 -7.16
N TYR A 304 -15.33 8.73 -8.37
CA TYR A 304 -14.34 9.81 -8.56
C TYR A 304 -14.76 11.11 -7.89
N ALA A 305 -16.03 11.50 -7.98
CA ALA A 305 -16.51 12.75 -7.38
C ALA A 305 -16.31 12.77 -5.85
N ILE A 306 -16.65 11.68 -5.18
CA ILE A 306 -16.54 11.54 -3.72
C ILE A 306 -15.06 11.53 -3.31
N THR A 307 -14.23 10.70 -3.96
CA THR A 307 -12.79 10.62 -3.67
C THR A 307 -12.08 11.95 -3.90
N ARG A 308 -12.43 12.66 -4.97
CA ARG A 308 -11.93 14.02 -5.26
C ARG A 308 -12.27 15.00 -4.14
N VAL A 309 -13.52 15.04 -3.70
CA VAL A 309 -13.95 15.97 -2.63
C VAL A 309 -13.22 15.65 -1.32
N LEU A 310 -13.17 14.37 -0.92
CA LEU A 310 -12.48 13.95 0.30
C LEU A 310 -11.01 14.39 0.30
N ARG A 311 -10.27 14.09 -0.77
CA ARG A 311 -8.85 14.47 -0.88
C ARG A 311 -8.66 15.97 -0.98
N LEU A 312 -9.50 16.67 -1.76
CA LEU A 312 -9.41 18.13 -1.90
C LEU A 312 -9.61 18.83 -0.56
N VAL A 313 -10.68 18.50 0.17
CA VAL A 313 -10.97 19.12 1.47
C VAL A 313 -9.90 18.77 2.49
N GLY A 314 -9.47 17.49 2.55
CA GLY A 314 -8.39 17.05 3.42
C GLY A 314 -7.07 17.79 3.14
N GLN A 315 -6.71 17.96 1.87
CA GLN A 315 -5.50 18.68 1.47
C GLN A 315 -5.60 20.17 1.77
N LEU A 316 -6.68 20.84 1.39
CA LEU A 316 -6.88 22.28 1.66
C LEU A 316 -6.84 22.57 3.16
N TYR A 317 -7.46 21.72 3.97
CA TYR A 317 -7.43 21.83 5.42
C TYR A 317 -5.98 21.78 5.95
N ASN A 318 -5.20 20.78 5.53
CA ASN A 318 -3.81 20.64 5.99
C ASN A 318 -2.91 21.76 5.47
N ILE A 319 -3.09 22.22 4.23
CA ILE A 319 -2.39 23.40 3.69
C ILE A 319 -2.70 24.61 4.57
N GLY A 320 -3.98 24.86 4.84
CA GLY A 320 -4.43 25.93 5.74
C GLY A 320 -3.82 25.83 7.12
N ARG A 321 -3.75 24.62 7.70
CA ARG A 321 -3.10 24.35 8.98
C ARG A 321 -1.60 24.68 8.98
N VAL A 322 -0.88 24.35 7.91
CA VAL A 322 0.55 24.70 7.80
C VAL A 322 0.73 26.21 7.68
N LEU A 323 -0.12 26.91 6.92
CA LEU A 323 -0.08 28.37 6.81
C LEU A 323 -0.41 29.05 8.14
N LEU A 324 -1.44 28.59 8.85
CA LEU A 324 -1.82 29.09 10.17
C LEU A 324 -0.73 28.81 11.21
N LEU A 325 -0.01 27.69 11.11
CA LEU A 325 1.14 27.41 11.94
C LEU A 325 2.28 28.41 11.70
N LEU A 326 2.57 28.74 10.44
CA LEU A 326 3.56 29.77 10.09
C LEU A 326 3.16 31.14 10.65
N VAL A 327 1.88 31.52 10.52
CA VAL A 327 1.33 32.74 11.12
C VAL A 327 1.45 32.69 12.64
N GLY A 328 1.09 31.59 13.29
CA GLY A 328 1.22 31.43 14.74
C GLY A 328 2.67 31.49 15.22
N CYS A 329 3.63 30.99 14.45
CA CYS A 329 5.06 31.16 14.73
C CYS A 329 5.48 32.63 14.61
N TYR A 330 4.96 33.37 13.62
CA TYR A 330 5.19 34.81 13.48
C TYR A 330 4.62 35.58 14.68
N VAL A 331 3.35 35.36 15.03
CA VAL A 331 2.70 36.00 16.18
C VAL A 331 3.34 35.59 17.51
N ALA A 332 3.88 34.37 17.61
CA ALA A 332 4.65 33.97 18.78
C ALA A 332 5.95 34.77 18.90
N ARG A 333 6.64 35.04 17.78
CA ARG A 333 7.90 35.80 17.75
C ARG A 333 7.72 37.29 17.95
N THR A 334 6.58 37.89 17.61
CA THR A 334 6.32 39.32 17.91
C THR A 334 6.27 39.61 19.41
N ALA A 335 6.05 38.59 20.24
CA ALA A 335 6.13 38.71 21.70
C ALA A 335 7.56 38.85 22.26
N ASP A 336 8.60 38.63 21.43
CA ASP A 336 10.00 38.74 21.83
C ASP A 336 10.49 40.20 21.74
N PRO A 337 10.96 40.81 22.85
CA PRO A 337 11.49 42.18 22.81
C PRO A 337 12.69 42.25 21.87
N GLY A 338 12.52 43.01 20.78
CA GLY A 338 13.54 43.19 19.74
C GLY A 338 13.22 42.53 18.40
N PHE A 339 12.14 41.74 18.28
CA PHE A 339 11.75 41.16 16.98
C PHE A 339 11.40 42.24 15.94
N HIS A 340 10.61 43.25 16.32
CA HIS A 340 10.21 44.34 15.43
C HIS A 340 11.38 45.25 15.00
N GLY A 341 12.46 45.31 15.78
CA GLY A 341 13.66 46.09 15.45
C GLY A 341 14.62 45.41 14.48
N GLN A 342 14.35 44.16 14.08
CA GLN A 342 15.21 43.39 13.17
C GLN A 342 14.81 43.58 11.70
N HIS A 343 15.78 43.42 10.80
CA HIS A 343 15.56 43.38 9.36
C HIS A 343 14.60 42.25 8.94
N TYR A 344 13.78 42.46 7.90
CA TYR A 344 12.72 41.54 7.46
C TYR A 344 13.23 40.10 7.21
N LEU A 345 14.42 39.94 6.60
CA LEU A 345 15.01 38.60 6.38
C LEU A 345 15.33 37.87 7.69
N ARG A 346 15.79 38.60 8.72
CA ARG A 346 16.09 38.01 10.03
C ARG A 346 14.82 37.61 10.76
N GLN A 347 13.77 38.43 10.66
CA GLN A 347 12.44 38.10 11.17
C GLN A 347 11.89 36.83 10.51
N LEU A 348 11.89 36.77 9.18
CA LEU A 348 11.45 35.60 8.43
C LEU A 348 12.24 34.34 8.83
N TRP A 349 13.56 34.46 8.96
CA TRP A 349 14.41 33.34 9.32
C TRP A 349 14.18 32.88 10.77
N ALA A 350 13.91 33.78 11.72
CA ALA A 350 13.53 33.43 13.08
C ALA A 350 12.19 32.68 13.14
N VAL A 351 11.22 33.08 12.31
CA VAL A 351 9.93 32.39 12.17
C VAL A 351 10.11 31.01 11.56
N LEU A 352 10.83 30.89 10.44
CA LEU A 352 11.11 29.61 9.79
C LEU A 352 11.87 28.64 10.73
N ARG A 353 12.81 29.16 11.51
CA ARG A 353 13.52 28.39 12.54
C ARG A 353 12.59 27.88 13.65
N THR A 354 11.56 28.63 13.99
CA THR A 354 10.56 28.20 15.00
C THR A 354 9.64 27.14 14.40
N PHE A 355 9.18 27.38 13.18
CA PHE A 355 8.38 26.44 12.40
C PHE A 355 9.07 25.08 12.23
N LEU A 356 10.34 25.05 11.80
CA LEU A 356 11.12 23.83 11.61
C LEU A 356 11.49 23.09 12.90
N ARG A 357 11.33 23.73 14.08
CA ARG A 357 11.43 23.03 15.37
C ARG A 357 10.19 22.22 15.69
N ILE A 358 9.04 22.56 15.12
CA ILE A 358 7.81 21.80 15.31
C ILE A 358 7.87 20.57 14.39
N PRO A 359 7.74 19.33 14.91
CA PRO A 359 7.86 18.15 14.07
C PRO A 359 6.77 18.09 12.98
N SER A 360 7.16 17.94 11.72
CA SER A 360 6.24 17.96 10.57
C SER A 360 5.15 16.88 10.67
N GLN A 361 5.49 15.69 11.19
CA GLN A 361 4.54 14.59 11.33
C GLN A 361 3.37 14.89 12.30
N VAL A 362 3.62 15.72 13.34
CA VAL A 362 2.57 16.15 14.28
C VAL A 362 1.60 17.10 13.58
N ILE A 363 2.09 17.86 12.61
CA ILE A 363 1.28 18.77 11.80
C ILE A 363 0.51 18.00 10.73
N ILE A 364 1.16 17.10 9.99
CA ILE A 364 0.51 16.36 8.90
C ILE A 364 -0.53 15.36 9.41
N TYR A 365 -0.22 14.64 10.49
CA TYR A 365 -1.07 13.57 11.04
C TYR A 365 -1.81 13.96 12.32
N GLY A 366 -1.68 15.20 12.81
CA GLY A 366 -2.28 15.62 14.09
C GLY A 366 -3.81 15.68 14.07
N SER A 367 -4.42 16.28 13.07
CA SER A 367 -5.87 16.47 13.02
C SER A 367 -6.60 15.23 12.50
N TRP A 368 -7.78 14.94 13.05
CA TRP A 368 -8.63 13.81 12.61
C TRP A 368 -9.22 14.04 11.23
N LEU A 369 -9.71 15.25 10.94
CA LEU A 369 -10.45 15.53 9.72
C LEU A 369 -9.68 15.11 8.45
N PRO A 370 -8.44 15.60 8.21
CA PRO A 370 -7.70 15.20 7.02
C PRO A 370 -7.35 13.71 7.04
N VAL A 371 -6.96 13.15 8.19
CA VAL A 371 -6.62 11.73 8.31
C VAL A 371 -7.81 10.84 7.93
N SER A 372 -8.99 11.12 8.46
CA SER A 372 -10.23 10.42 8.12
C SER A 372 -10.61 10.60 6.66
N MET A 373 -10.51 11.81 6.11
CA MET A 373 -10.83 12.07 4.70
C MET A 373 -9.92 11.30 3.74
N PHE A 374 -8.60 11.31 3.97
CA PHE A 374 -7.67 10.55 3.15
C PHE A 374 -7.81 9.04 3.33
N ALA A 375 -8.04 8.56 4.57
CA ALA A 375 -8.29 7.16 4.85
C ALA A 375 -9.57 6.66 4.16
N MET A 376 -10.66 7.44 4.21
CA MET A 376 -11.91 7.12 3.51
C MET A 376 -11.75 7.15 1.99
N ALA A 377 -11.02 8.13 1.45
CA ALA A 377 -10.74 8.17 0.02
C ALA A 377 -9.95 6.93 -0.44
N HIS A 378 -8.95 6.51 0.34
CA HIS A 378 -8.16 5.31 0.09
C HIS A 378 -8.99 4.02 0.25
N LEU A 379 -9.86 3.93 1.26
CA LEU A 379 -10.83 2.83 1.41
C LEU A 379 -11.71 2.66 0.17
N ILE A 380 -12.00 3.75 -0.54
CA ILE A 380 -12.83 3.70 -1.74
C ILE A 380 -12.07 3.12 -2.93
N ASP A 381 -10.86 3.61 -3.23
CA ASP A 381 -10.17 3.31 -4.49
C ASP A 381 -8.95 2.37 -4.37
N CYS A 382 -8.58 1.93 -3.16
CA CYS A 382 -7.43 1.06 -2.97
C CYS A 382 -7.45 -0.26 -3.78
N PRO A 383 -8.59 -0.95 -4.04
CA PRO A 383 -8.55 -2.16 -4.86
C PRO A 383 -8.01 -1.88 -6.28
N VAL A 384 -8.35 -0.72 -6.83
CA VAL A 384 -7.88 -0.29 -8.16
C VAL A 384 -6.46 0.23 -8.13
N VAL A 385 -6.04 0.92 -7.07
CA VAL A 385 -4.61 1.27 -6.91
C VAL A 385 -3.76 0.00 -6.95
N TYR A 386 -4.21 -1.07 -6.31
CA TYR A 386 -3.50 -2.32 -6.31
C TYR A 386 -3.51 -3.06 -7.67
N ILE A 387 -4.55 -2.97 -8.51
CA ILE A 387 -4.47 -3.48 -9.90
C ILE A 387 -3.37 -2.75 -10.68
N PHE A 388 -3.20 -1.45 -10.46
CA PHE A 388 -2.12 -0.69 -11.10
C PHE A 388 -0.74 -1.14 -10.59
N VAL A 389 -0.59 -1.37 -9.28
CA VAL A 389 0.65 -1.93 -8.69
C VAL A 389 0.95 -3.29 -9.31
N PHE A 390 -0.06 -4.17 -9.37
CA PHE A 390 0.08 -5.51 -9.95
C PHE A 390 0.56 -5.45 -11.40
N ARG A 391 -0.03 -4.56 -12.21
CA ARG A 391 0.33 -4.40 -13.62
C ARG A 391 1.72 -3.77 -13.78
N ALA A 392 2.09 -2.81 -12.93
CA ALA A 392 3.43 -2.20 -12.97
C ALA A 392 4.53 -3.25 -12.75
N PHE A 393 4.23 -4.34 -12.03
CA PHE A 393 5.10 -5.50 -11.85
C PHE A 393 4.70 -6.72 -12.71
N SER A 394 3.93 -6.51 -13.78
CA SER A 394 3.66 -7.58 -14.74
C SER A 394 4.88 -7.82 -15.64
N SER A 395 5.15 -9.08 -15.94
CA SER A 395 6.27 -9.52 -16.77
C SER A 395 5.76 -10.45 -17.86
N LEU A 396 6.10 -10.18 -19.11
CA LEU A 396 5.87 -11.11 -20.23
C LEU A 396 7.11 -11.97 -20.41
N ASN A 397 6.94 -13.29 -20.51
CA ASN A 397 8.06 -14.24 -20.60
C ASN A 397 9.14 -14.04 -19.52
N GLY A 398 8.76 -13.61 -18.32
CA GLY A 398 9.69 -13.36 -17.22
C GLY A 398 10.58 -12.12 -17.37
N THR A 399 10.27 -11.19 -18.29
CA THR A 399 11.03 -9.94 -18.48
C THR A 399 10.23 -8.71 -18.06
N PHE A 400 10.89 -7.75 -17.42
CA PHE A 400 10.32 -6.44 -17.06
C PHE A 400 10.70 -5.39 -18.10
N SER A 401 9.74 -4.54 -18.48
CA SER A 401 10.01 -3.39 -19.34
C SER A 401 10.62 -2.26 -18.51
N VAL A 402 11.87 -1.87 -18.79
CA VAL A 402 12.57 -0.78 -18.11
C VAL A 402 12.68 0.42 -19.06
N THR A 403 11.53 1.03 -19.37
CA THR A 403 11.49 2.32 -20.09
C THR A 403 11.38 3.47 -19.10
N HIS A 404 11.81 4.67 -19.51
CA HIS A 404 11.69 5.88 -18.69
C HIS A 404 10.25 6.12 -18.22
N ASP A 405 9.28 5.98 -19.13
CA ASP A 405 7.87 6.17 -18.83
C ASP A 405 7.35 5.10 -17.85
N ALA A 406 7.78 3.85 -18.01
CA ALA A 406 7.43 2.77 -17.07
C ALA A 406 7.98 3.03 -15.65
N ILE A 407 9.17 3.63 -15.53
CA ILE A 407 9.73 4.02 -14.22
C ILE A 407 8.90 5.15 -13.59
N LEU A 408 8.51 6.16 -14.36
CA LEU A 408 7.66 7.25 -13.86
C LEU A 408 6.27 6.76 -13.45
N ASP A 409 5.67 5.87 -14.24
CA ASP A 409 4.40 5.23 -13.92
C ASP A 409 4.53 4.39 -12.64
N LEU A 410 5.61 3.60 -12.52
CA LEU A 410 5.89 2.82 -11.32
C LEU A 410 6.02 3.73 -10.09
N LEU A 411 6.80 4.81 -10.17
CA LEU A 411 6.95 5.76 -9.07
C LEU A 411 5.60 6.39 -8.69
N THR A 412 4.79 6.76 -9.68
CA THR A 412 3.44 7.30 -9.45
C THR A 412 2.56 6.29 -8.72
N VAL A 413 2.53 5.04 -9.19
CA VAL A 413 1.74 3.96 -8.60
C VAL A 413 2.20 3.61 -7.17
N LEU A 414 3.52 3.57 -6.93
CA LEU A 414 4.08 3.37 -5.58
C LEU A 414 3.73 4.53 -4.64
N THR A 415 3.70 5.77 -5.16
CA THR A 415 3.25 6.91 -4.34
C THR A 415 1.75 6.85 -4.02
N CYS A 416 0.92 6.33 -4.93
CA CYS A 416 -0.48 6.03 -4.63
C CYS A 416 -0.60 4.95 -3.55
N GLN A 417 0.22 3.89 -3.60
CA GLN A 417 0.22 2.84 -2.59
C GLN A 417 0.59 3.36 -1.19
N MET A 418 1.52 4.33 -1.10
CA MET A 418 1.90 4.98 0.16
C MET A 418 0.75 5.69 0.87
N ARG A 419 -0.41 5.89 0.23
CA ARG A 419 -1.61 6.44 0.89
C ARG A 419 -2.16 5.52 1.98
N ASN A 420 -1.72 4.26 2.03
CA ASN A 420 -1.96 3.38 3.17
C ASN A 420 -1.43 3.93 4.51
N VAL A 421 -0.52 4.92 4.47
CA VAL A 421 -0.07 5.69 5.64
C VAL A 421 -1.25 6.35 6.38
N TRP A 422 -2.31 6.72 5.67
CA TRP A 422 -3.49 7.34 6.27
C TRP A 422 -4.34 6.34 7.07
N LEU A 423 -4.41 5.08 6.61
CA LEU A 423 -5.02 4.00 7.38
C LEU A 423 -4.22 3.72 8.66
N LEU A 424 -2.89 3.65 8.53
CA LEU A 424 -2.02 3.45 9.69
C LEU A 424 -2.14 4.63 10.67
N SER A 425 -2.18 5.86 10.17
CA SER A 425 -2.39 7.06 10.99
C SER A 425 -3.73 7.00 11.72
N LEU A 426 -4.82 6.66 11.03
CA LEU A 426 -6.14 6.50 11.62
C LEU A 426 -6.14 5.42 12.72
N TRP A 427 -5.51 4.28 12.47
CA TRP A 427 -5.35 3.22 13.48
C TRP A 427 -4.50 3.68 14.66
N THR A 428 -3.39 4.39 14.45
CA THR A 428 -2.56 4.89 15.55
C THR A 428 -3.33 5.87 16.44
N LYS A 429 -4.29 6.63 15.89
CA LYS A 429 -5.15 7.54 16.64
C LYS A 429 -6.15 6.82 17.54
N THR A 430 -6.70 5.68 17.12
CA THR A 430 -7.61 4.89 17.96
C THR A 430 -6.89 4.21 19.12
N GLN A 431 -5.58 4.00 19.00
CA GLN A 431 -4.73 3.41 20.04
C GLN A 431 -4.19 4.42 21.07
N VAL A 432 -4.48 5.72 20.90
CA VAL A 432 -4.02 6.76 21.83
C VAL A 432 -4.78 6.64 23.15
N LEU A 433 -4.10 6.21 24.20
CA LEU A 433 -4.63 6.18 25.56
C LEU A 433 -4.15 7.42 26.32
N PRO A 434 -5.02 8.41 26.57
CA PRO A 434 -4.65 9.56 27.38
C PRO A 434 -4.48 9.14 28.85
N ARG A 435 -3.29 9.35 29.42
CA ARG A 435 -3.07 9.36 30.87
C ARG A 435 -2.81 10.81 31.26
N ARG A 436 -3.37 11.29 32.39
CA ARG A 436 -3.42 12.71 32.84
C ARG A 436 -2.52 13.73 32.09
N HIS A 437 -1.19 13.55 32.09
CA HIS A 437 -0.22 14.45 31.42
C HIS A 437 0.69 13.79 30.39
N VAL A 438 0.42 12.53 30.09
CA VAL A 438 1.27 11.69 29.25
C VAL A 438 0.40 11.02 28.21
N VAL A 439 0.67 11.34 26.96
CA VAL A 439 0.09 10.62 25.83
C VAL A 439 1.15 9.71 25.24
N GLU A 440 0.85 8.42 25.23
CA GLU A 440 1.68 7.44 24.54
C GLU A 440 1.38 7.51 23.04
N GLY A 441 2.38 7.95 22.27
CA GLY A 441 2.30 8.05 20.81
C GLY A 441 3.44 7.29 20.14
N TYR A 442 3.33 7.07 18.83
CA TYR A 442 4.42 6.48 18.06
C TYR A 442 5.52 7.50 17.79
N ARG A 443 6.79 7.08 17.85
CA ARG A 443 7.92 7.96 17.56
C ARG A 443 7.77 8.62 16.18
N GLY A 444 8.28 9.84 16.08
CA GLY A 444 8.23 10.62 14.85
C GLY A 444 8.85 9.85 13.68
N TYR A 445 8.17 9.88 12.54
CA TYR A 445 8.49 9.16 11.30
C TYR A 445 8.29 7.64 11.32
N VAL A 446 7.86 7.02 12.43
CA VAL A 446 7.52 5.58 12.43
C VAL A 446 6.40 5.28 11.44
N VAL A 447 5.30 6.04 11.49
CA VAL A 447 4.13 5.84 10.61
C VAL A 447 4.49 5.89 9.12
N PRO A 448 5.13 6.95 8.59
CA PRO A 448 5.53 6.97 7.18
C PRO A 448 6.62 5.95 6.83
N LEU A 449 7.52 5.60 7.77
CA LEU A 449 8.53 4.57 7.52
C LEU A 449 7.92 3.17 7.40
N VAL A 450 6.94 2.83 8.23
CA VAL A 450 6.18 1.57 8.13
C VAL A 450 5.45 1.50 6.79
N ALA A 451 4.78 2.58 6.37
CA ALA A 451 4.16 2.66 5.05
C ALA A 451 5.19 2.45 3.92
N PHE A 452 6.37 3.06 4.02
CA PHE A 452 7.43 2.90 3.03
C PHE A 452 7.97 1.46 2.96
N ILE A 453 8.28 0.85 4.10
CA ILE A 453 8.72 -0.55 4.18
C ILE A 453 7.63 -1.49 3.63
N SER A 454 6.35 -1.15 3.83
CA SER A 454 5.22 -1.96 3.34
C SER A 454 5.20 -2.12 1.81
N LEU A 455 5.77 -1.17 1.05
CA LEU A 455 5.92 -1.27 -0.40
C LEU A 455 6.75 -2.50 -0.79
N GLY A 456 7.80 -2.78 -0.03
CA GLY A 456 8.72 -3.90 -0.28
C GLY A 456 8.00 -5.25 -0.29
N PHE A 457 7.00 -5.44 0.58
CA PHE A 457 6.24 -6.68 0.63
C PHE A 457 5.38 -6.92 -0.61
N GLY A 458 4.96 -5.86 -1.29
CA GLY A 458 4.17 -5.92 -2.52
C GLY A 458 4.97 -6.20 -3.79
N ILE A 459 6.30 -6.22 -3.72
CA ILE A 459 7.16 -6.47 -4.87
C ILE A 459 7.00 -7.94 -5.33
N ARG A 460 6.76 -8.10 -6.62
CA ARG A 460 6.72 -9.39 -7.29
C ARG A 460 8.15 -9.90 -7.52
N LEU A 461 8.43 -11.13 -7.10
CA LEU A 461 9.71 -11.79 -7.33
C LEU A 461 9.50 -13.03 -8.19
N LEU A 462 10.17 -13.07 -9.35
CA LEU A 462 10.09 -14.22 -10.26
C LEU A 462 10.59 -15.51 -9.60
N SER A 463 11.59 -15.42 -8.72
CA SER A 463 12.12 -16.55 -7.96
C SER A 463 11.12 -17.16 -6.96
N LEU A 464 10.10 -16.41 -6.56
CA LEU A 464 9.02 -16.88 -5.66
C LEU A 464 7.81 -17.40 -6.42
N ARG A 465 7.80 -17.28 -7.77
CA ARG A 465 6.64 -17.65 -8.58
C ARG A 465 6.33 -19.14 -8.39
N ASN A 466 5.15 -19.44 -7.85
CA ASN A 466 4.64 -20.78 -7.69
C ASN A 466 3.16 -20.82 -8.10
N VAL A 467 2.92 -21.55 -9.17
CA VAL A 467 1.60 -21.77 -9.78
C VAL A 467 1.22 -23.24 -9.81
N ASP A 468 1.69 -24.01 -8.83
CA ASP A 468 1.46 -25.45 -8.66
C ASP A 468 -0.04 -25.81 -8.72
N VAL A 469 -0.35 -26.93 -9.38
CA VAL A 469 -1.72 -27.46 -9.48
C VAL A 469 -2.00 -28.25 -8.21
N VAL A 470 -2.93 -27.76 -7.39
CA VAL A 470 -3.25 -28.33 -6.08
C VAL A 470 -4.34 -29.40 -6.20
N ALA A 471 -5.35 -29.13 -7.02
CA ALA A 471 -6.46 -30.02 -7.25
C ALA A 471 -6.95 -29.90 -8.68
N HIS A 472 -7.42 -31.01 -9.23
CA HIS A 472 -8.02 -31.07 -10.55
C HIS A 472 -9.15 -32.10 -10.55
N THR A 473 -10.31 -31.74 -11.09
CA THR A 473 -11.48 -32.63 -11.18
C THR A 473 -12.20 -32.45 -12.51
N GLN A 474 -12.70 -33.53 -13.09
CA GLN A 474 -13.54 -33.43 -14.29
C GLN A 474 -14.94 -32.95 -13.90
N VAL A 475 -15.50 -32.04 -14.69
CA VAL A 475 -16.85 -31.50 -14.50
C VAL A 475 -17.63 -31.61 -15.80
N ALA A 476 -18.96 -31.70 -15.70
CA ALA A 476 -19.81 -31.73 -16.89
C ALA A 476 -19.66 -30.41 -17.67
N PRO A 477 -19.46 -30.47 -19.00
CA PRO A 477 -19.38 -29.27 -19.82
C PRO A 477 -20.75 -28.57 -19.82
N SER A 478 -20.76 -27.28 -19.48
CA SER A 478 -21.98 -26.46 -19.51
C SER A 478 -21.62 -25.01 -19.83
N ALA A 479 -22.16 -24.49 -20.94
CA ALA A 479 -21.96 -23.11 -21.37
C ALA A 479 -22.46 -22.13 -20.32
N ILE A 480 -23.64 -22.41 -19.74
CA ILE A 480 -24.25 -21.58 -18.70
C ILE A 480 -23.35 -21.52 -17.46
N VAL A 481 -22.82 -22.66 -17.00
CA VAL A 481 -21.95 -22.68 -15.82
C VAL A 481 -20.62 -21.97 -16.11
N SER A 482 -20.07 -22.13 -17.32
CA SER A 482 -18.84 -21.43 -17.72
C SER A 482 -19.06 -19.92 -17.74
N ALA A 483 -20.14 -19.44 -18.35
CA ALA A 483 -20.50 -18.02 -18.38
C ALA A 483 -20.76 -17.45 -16.97
N ILE A 484 -21.47 -18.18 -16.10
CA ILE A 484 -21.68 -17.75 -14.70
C ILE A 484 -20.34 -17.59 -13.98
N ARG A 485 -19.38 -18.50 -14.18
CA ARG A 485 -18.05 -18.43 -13.53
C ARG A 485 -17.17 -17.28 -14.01
N GLN A 486 -17.41 -16.80 -15.22
CA GLN A 486 -16.75 -15.59 -15.74
C GLN A 486 -17.41 -14.30 -15.24
N LEU A 487 -18.62 -14.39 -14.69
CA LEU A 487 -19.32 -13.25 -14.09
C LEU A 487 -19.17 -13.21 -12.57
N GLU A 488 -19.07 -14.36 -11.93
CA GLU A 488 -19.01 -14.53 -10.48
C GLU A 488 -18.08 -15.68 -10.10
N SER A 489 -17.60 -15.68 -8.86
CA SER A 489 -16.84 -16.81 -8.33
C SER A 489 -17.48 -17.42 -7.10
N VAL A 490 -17.03 -18.63 -6.75
CA VAL A 490 -17.43 -19.29 -5.52
C VAL A 490 -16.96 -18.48 -4.30
N PRO A 491 -17.73 -18.42 -3.20
CA PRO A 491 -17.37 -17.65 -2.01
C PRO A 491 -15.94 -17.82 -1.48
N PRO A 492 -15.32 -19.02 -1.47
CA PRO A 492 -13.94 -19.17 -1.00
C PRO A 492 -12.88 -18.61 -1.96
N ASN A 493 -13.22 -18.30 -3.22
CA ASN A 493 -12.29 -17.82 -4.23
C ASN A 493 -12.23 -16.29 -4.24
N TYR A 494 -11.85 -15.73 -3.09
CA TYR A 494 -11.78 -14.30 -2.86
C TYR A 494 -10.32 -13.84 -2.77
N ARG A 495 -10.00 -12.68 -3.36
CA ARG A 495 -8.66 -12.08 -3.24
C ARG A 495 -8.68 -11.03 -2.12
N TYR A 496 -7.96 -11.31 -1.03
CA TYR A 496 -7.81 -10.39 0.11
C TYR A 496 -6.92 -9.18 -0.24
N TRP A 497 -7.49 -8.24 -0.99
CA TRP A 497 -6.80 -7.08 -1.56
C TRP A 497 -7.24 -5.77 -0.88
N GLY A 498 -6.94 -4.62 -1.48
CA GLY A 498 -7.31 -3.32 -0.92
C GLY A 498 -6.76 -3.15 0.49
N VAL A 499 -7.64 -2.77 1.42
CA VAL A 499 -7.30 -2.58 2.84
C VAL A 499 -6.91 -3.88 3.55
N TYR A 500 -7.36 -5.05 3.10
CA TYR A 500 -6.87 -6.32 3.68
C TYR A 500 -5.39 -6.50 3.38
N LEU A 501 -4.97 -6.17 2.15
CA LEU A 501 -3.57 -6.20 1.77
C LEU A 501 -2.77 -5.12 2.50
N ASP A 502 -3.32 -3.90 2.64
CA ASP A 502 -2.70 -2.86 3.47
C ASP A 502 -2.46 -3.35 4.89
N LEU A 503 -3.48 -3.92 5.54
CA LEU A 503 -3.38 -4.40 6.91
C LEU A 503 -2.28 -5.46 7.05
N ARG A 504 -2.21 -6.40 6.11
CA ARG A 504 -1.18 -7.44 6.06
C ARG A 504 0.22 -6.84 5.93
N CYS A 505 0.44 -6.02 4.90
CA CYS A 505 1.75 -5.44 4.60
C CYS A 505 2.21 -4.44 5.67
N LEU A 506 1.31 -3.61 6.20
CA LEU A 506 1.60 -2.67 7.29
C LEU A 506 1.92 -3.41 8.59
N SER A 507 1.21 -4.50 8.91
CA SER A 507 1.50 -5.32 10.10
C SER A 507 2.88 -5.97 10.00
N MET A 508 3.20 -6.56 8.84
CA MET A 508 4.53 -7.15 8.57
C MET A 508 5.63 -6.09 8.66
N ALA A 509 5.42 -4.91 8.07
CA ALA A 509 6.36 -3.79 8.14
C ALA A 509 6.54 -3.26 9.57
N LEU A 510 5.45 -3.18 10.36
CA LEU A 510 5.51 -2.74 11.74
C LEU A 510 6.28 -3.73 12.61
N ILE A 511 6.07 -5.03 12.45
CA ILE A 511 6.81 -6.09 13.16
C ILE A 511 8.29 -6.02 12.79
N LEU A 512 8.61 -5.94 11.49
CA LEU A 512 9.99 -5.84 11.01
C LEU A 512 10.70 -4.62 11.61
N LEU A 513 10.06 -3.45 11.55
CA LEU A 513 10.61 -2.22 12.11
C LEU A 513 10.74 -2.30 13.64
N HIS A 514 9.80 -2.95 14.33
CA HIS A 514 9.85 -3.14 15.77
C HIS A 514 11.06 -3.99 16.18
N VAL A 515 11.26 -5.14 15.51
CA VAL A 515 12.41 -6.01 15.75
C VAL A 515 13.72 -5.27 15.46
N LEU A 516 13.79 -4.56 14.33
CA LEU A 516 14.99 -3.79 13.96
C LEU A 516 15.30 -2.69 14.99
N ALA A 517 14.30 -1.92 15.42
CA ALA A 517 14.45 -0.87 16.41
C ALA A 517 14.88 -1.45 17.78
N TYR A 518 14.32 -2.58 18.17
CA TYR A 518 14.70 -3.28 19.39
C TYR A 518 16.14 -3.79 19.34
N VAL A 519 16.57 -4.41 18.23
CA VAL A 519 17.94 -4.93 18.07
C VAL A 519 18.98 -3.82 17.98
N VAL A 520 18.73 -2.78 17.18
CA VAL A 520 19.72 -1.71 16.92
C VAL A 520 19.80 -0.73 18.09
N SER A 521 18.64 -0.35 18.64
CA SER A 521 18.57 0.74 19.62
C SER A 521 18.22 0.28 21.03
N GLY A 522 17.69 -0.93 21.25
CA GLY A 522 17.14 -1.35 22.54
C GLY A 522 15.86 -0.60 22.94
N HIS A 523 15.23 0.11 22.01
CA HIS A 523 14.12 1.02 22.28
C HIS A 523 12.83 0.58 21.57
N GLY A 524 11.69 0.80 22.23
CA GLY A 524 10.37 0.62 21.63
C GLY A 524 10.00 1.70 20.61
N LEU A 525 9.07 1.37 19.71
CA LEU A 525 8.50 2.27 18.70
C LEU A 525 7.57 3.35 19.28
N LYS A 526 7.04 3.12 20.49
CA LYS A 526 6.20 4.06 21.21
C LYS A 526 7.04 4.89 22.18
N ARG A 527 6.64 6.15 22.39
CA ARG A 527 7.20 7.02 23.42
C ARG A 527 6.09 7.89 24.01
N ALA A 528 6.04 7.90 25.33
CA ALA A 528 5.29 8.87 26.10
C ALA A 528 5.76 10.30 25.77
N THR A 529 4.84 11.14 25.34
CA THR A 529 5.03 12.60 25.22
C THR A 529 4.32 13.26 26.38
N GLN A 530 5.04 14.09 27.15
CA GLN A 530 4.42 14.91 28.16
C GLN A 530 3.74 16.10 27.47
N ILE A 531 2.46 16.30 27.76
CA ILE A 531 1.66 17.37 27.18
C ILE A 531 1.51 18.50 28.22
N PRO A 532 1.56 19.78 27.82
CA PRO A 532 1.22 20.90 28.69
C PRO A 532 -0.14 20.70 29.36
N HIS A 533 -0.34 21.17 30.59
CA HIS A 533 -1.63 21.07 31.25
C HIS A 533 -2.72 21.76 30.43
N MET A 534 -2.38 22.89 29.79
CA MET A 534 -3.28 23.63 28.91
C MET A 534 -3.77 22.76 27.74
N ALA A 535 -2.85 22.11 27.02
CA ALA A 535 -3.20 21.21 25.93
C ALA A 535 -3.96 19.98 26.44
N ALA A 536 -3.59 19.40 27.58
CA ALA A 536 -4.31 18.27 28.18
C ALA A 536 -5.75 18.63 28.61
N ALA A 537 -5.99 19.89 28.99
CA ALA A 537 -7.29 20.37 29.42
C ALA A 537 -8.19 20.86 28.27
N ALA A 538 -7.61 21.41 27.20
CA ALA A 538 -8.35 22.12 26.16
C ALA A 538 -8.24 21.52 24.76
N CYS A 539 -7.27 20.64 24.50
CA CYS A 539 -7.07 20.05 23.18
C CYS A 539 -7.54 18.59 23.15
N ASN A 540 -8.02 18.13 21.99
CA ASN A 540 -8.31 16.73 21.79
C ASN A 540 -7.02 15.87 21.92
N PRO A 541 -6.97 14.86 22.82
CA PRO A 541 -5.75 14.09 23.11
C PRO A 541 -5.20 13.34 21.88
N THR A 542 -6.06 13.00 20.94
CA THR A 542 -5.72 12.31 19.71
C THR A 542 -4.91 13.15 18.71
N MET A 543 -4.79 14.47 18.96
CA MET A 543 -3.88 15.35 18.23
C MET A 543 -2.42 14.90 18.38
N PHE A 544 -2.11 14.20 19.47
CA PHE A 544 -0.78 13.75 19.85
C PHE A 544 -0.52 12.27 19.54
N SER A 545 -1.19 11.69 18.52
CA SER A 545 -0.99 10.29 18.11
C SER A 545 0.44 9.97 17.64
N THR A 546 1.16 10.99 17.19
CA THR A 546 2.61 10.91 16.95
C THR A 546 3.35 11.66 18.06
N SER A 547 4.37 11.02 18.61
CA SER A 547 5.19 11.57 19.67
C SER A 547 6.02 12.74 19.14
N TRP A 548 6.34 13.68 20.03
CA TRP A 548 7.23 14.80 19.74
C TRP A 548 8.70 14.42 19.56
N SER A 549 9.09 13.25 20.07
CA SER A 549 10.41 12.67 19.82
C SER A 549 10.46 12.07 18.42
N SER A 550 11.58 12.23 17.71
CA SER A 550 11.80 11.53 16.44
C SER A 550 12.38 10.13 16.70
N LEU A 551 12.27 9.24 15.71
CA LEU A 551 12.90 7.91 15.76
C LEU A 551 14.42 7.99 15.95
N TRP A 552 15.05 9.00 15.35
CA TRP A 552 16.52 9.12 15.21
C TRP A 552 17.17 10.11 16.19
N ALA A 553 16.41 11.01 16.82
CA ALA A 553 16.96 11.96 17.79
C ALA A 553 16.78 11.41 19.21
N ASN A 554 17.91 11.06 19.81
CA ASN A 554 18.00 10.68 21.22
C ASN A 554 17.90 11.95 22.09
N ALA A 555 16.69 12.42 22.39
CA ALA A 555 16.53 13.14 23.64
C ALA A 555 16.80 12.12 24.76
N PRO A 556 17.80 12.33 25.65
CA PRO A 556 18.09 11.40 26.72
C PRO A 556 16.79 11.10 27.50
N PRO A 557 16.58 9.86 27.95
CA PRO A 557 15.45 9.54 28.81
C PRO A 557 15.59 10.43 30.05
N SER A 558 14.80 11.49 30.13
CA SER A 558 14.68 12.21 31.39
C SER A 558 14.04 11.24 32.35
N VAL A 559 14.84 10.72 33.29
CA VAL A 559 14.40 9.86 34.38
C VAL A 559 13.22 10.57 35.01
N ILE A 560 12.04 9.95 34.86
CA ILE A 560 10.82 10.41 35.49
C ILE A 560 11.00 10.07 36.96
N SER A 561 11.41 11.02 37.79
CA SER A 561 11.22 10.85 39.23
C SER A 561 9.72 10.98 39.51
N PRO A 562 9.06 9.98 40.09
CA PRO A 562 7.64 10.06 40.48
C PRO A 562 7.36 11.22 41.46
N THR A 563 8.40 11.79 42.07
CA THR A 563 8.32 12.91 43.01
C THR A 563 8.38 14.30 42.36
N ASP A 564 8.63 14.40 41.04
CA ASP A 564 8.74 15.69 40.32
C ASP A 564 7.40 16.23 39.77
N VAL A 565 6.26 15.66 40.19
CA VAL A 565 4.89 16.08 39.80
C VAL A 565 4.40 17.32 40.58
N GLY A 566 5.31 18.05 41.23
CA GLY A 566 4.98 19.36 41.79
C GLY A 566 4.69 20.38 40.70
N ILE A 567 4.17 21.55 41.09
CA ILE A 567 3.87 22.77 40.29
C ILE A 567 5.13 23.35 39.57
N ARG A 568 6.18 22.56 39.38
CA ARG A 568 7.37 22.90 38.61
C ARG A 568 7.08 22.66 37.13
N CYS A 569 6.64 23.70 36.44
CA CYS A 569 6.91 23.85 35.01
C CYS A 569 8.44 23.97 34.83
N MET A 570 9.17 22.84 34.90
CA MET A 570 10.64 22.75 34.78
C MET A 570 11.14 23.43 33.50
N ASP A 571 12.20 24.25 33.60
CA ASP A 571 12.68 25.16 32.54
C ASP A 571 12.93 24.48 31.18
N ARG A 572 13.60 23.32 31.13
CA ARG A 572 13.92 22.64 29.87
C ARG A 572 12.67 22.11 29.12
N ARG A 573 11.60 21.78 29.86
CA ARG A 573 10.33 21.29 29.28
C ARG A 573 9.41 22.44 28.88
N ARG A 574 9.64 23.64 29.42
CA ARG A 574 8.89 24.86 29.08
C ARG A 574 9.00 25.20 27.60
N SER A 575 10.18 25.02 27.02
CA SER A 575 10.46 25.32 25.61
C SER A 575 9.70 24.39 24.64
N GLU A 576 9.62 23.09 24.94
CA GLU A 576 8.80 22.15 24.15
C GLU A 576 7.31 22.42 24.33
N ASN A 577 6.86 22.70 25.56
CA ASN A 577 5.47 23.04 25.85
C ASN A 577 4.99 24.27 25.08
N VAL A 578 5.84 25.30 24.95
CA VAL A 578 5.53 26.49 24.14
C VAL A 578 5.30 26.11 22.68
N LEU A 579 6.17 25.28 22.11
CA LEU A 579 6.01 24.82 20.74
C LEU A 579 4.76 23.94 20.58
N ILE A 580 4.41 23.11 21.58
CA ILE A 580 3.17 22.30 21.60
C ILE A 580 1.98 23.24 21.55
N ASN A 581 1.97 24.25 22.42
CA ASN A 581 0.92 25.25 22.50
C ASN A 581 0.72 26.00 21.18
N ILE A 582 1.81 26.41 20.52
CA ILE A 582 1.73 27.01 19.18
C ILE A 582 1.09 26.03 18.19
N ALA A 583 1.49 24.75 18.20
CA ALA A 583 1.04 23.77 17.21
C ALA A 583 -0.46 23.43 17.32
N TRP A 584 -1.01 23.31 18.53
CA TRP A 584 -2.43 22.97 18.72
C TRP A 584 -3.36 24.18 18.65
N MET A 585 -2.93 25.34 19.15
CA MET A 585 -3.74 26.57 19.08
C MET A 585 -3.87 27.13 17.65
N THR A 586 -3.01 26.71 16.73
CA THR A 586 -3.07 27.06 15.31
C THR A 586 -3.81 26.02 14.46
N ASP A 587 -4.30 24.93 15.07
CA ASP A 587 -5.16 23.99 14.37
C ASP A 587 -6.55 24.62 14.15
N PRO A 588 -7.08 24.66 12.92
CA PRO A 588 -8.36 25.32 12.64
C PRO A 588 -9.54 24.73 13.43
N ILE A 589 -9.58 23.41 13.62
CA ILE A 589 -10.71 22.75 14.29
C ILE A 589 -10.62 23.01 15.78
N GLU A 590 -9.43 22.87 16.36
CA GLU A 590 -9.24 23.16 17.79
C GLU A 590 -9.52 24.64 18.09
N TYR A 591 -9.10 25.56 17.21
CA TYR A 591 -9.40 26.98 17.36
C TYR A 591 -10.91 27.29 17.30
N ILE A 592 -11.63 26.70 16.33
CA ILE A 592 -13.09 26.83 16.22
C ILE A 592 -13.76 26.23 17.47
N TYR A 593 -13.33 25.05 17.90
CA TYR A 593 -13.83 24.42 19.11
C TYR A 593 -13.65 25.31 20.34
N GLN A 594 -12.47 25.92 20.51
CA GLN A 594 -12.20 26.86 21.59
C GLN A 594 -13.01 28.16 21.49
N SER A 595 -13.47 28.53 20.29
CA SER A 595 -14.36 29.70 20.12
C SER A 595 -15.78 29.41 20.59
N PHE A 596 -16.24 28.17 20.48
CA PHE A 596 -17.56 27.72 20.96
C PHE A 596 -17.55 27.26 22.42
N ALA A 597 -16.48 26.60 22.85
CA ALA A 597 -16.30 26.05 24.19
C ALA A 597 -14.95 26.53 24.77
N PRO A 598 -14.86 27.81 25.15
CA PRO A 598 -13.59 28.39 25.58
C PRO A 598 -13.08 27.75 26.87
N ALA A 599 -11.86 27.23 26.83
CA ALA A 599 -11.18 26.72 28.02
C ALA A 599 -10.96 27.84 29.04
N THR A 600 -11.29 27.55 30.30
CA THR A 600 -11.05 28.46 31.42
C THR A 600 -9.60 28.37 31.87
N VAL A 601 -8.96 29.52 32.05
CA VAL A 601 -7.61 29.66 32.59
C VAL A 601 -7.70 30.45 33.88
N PHE A 602 -7.13 29.90 34.95
CA PHE A 602 -7.02 30.53 36.25
C PHE A 602 -5.71 31.30 36.32
N ILE A 603 -5.81 32.56 36.70
CA ILE A 603 -4.70 33.47 36.88
C ILE A 603 -4.39 33.52 38.37
N TYR A 604 -3.23 33.00 38.74
CA TYR A 604 -2.78 32.87 40.12
C TYR A 604 -1.72 33.90 40.47
N ALA A 605 -1.88 34.54 41.63
CA ALA A 605 -0.85 35.35 42.27
C ALA A 605 -0.25 34.56 43.45
N TYR A 606 1.05 34.70 43.68
CA TYR A 606 1.70 34.08 44.83
C TYR A 606 1.33 34.77 46.14
N THR A 607 1.05 33.99 47.18
CA THR A 607 0.79 34.52 48.53
C THR A 607 2.10 34.84 49.25
N PRO A 608 2.34 36.10 49.67
CA PRO A 608 3.60 36.50 50.33
C PRO A 608 3.76 36.01 51.78
N ALA A 609 2.81 35.24 52.32
CA ALA A 609 2.66 34.98 53.75
C ALA A 609 3.59 33.91 54.36
N LEU A 610 4.50 33.28 53.60
CA LEU A 610 5.42 32.24 54.12
C LEU A 610 6.90 32.64 53.95
N PRO A 611 7.68 32.77 55.04
CA PRO A 611 9.11 33.12 54.99
C PRO A 611 9.96 32.10 54.20
N THR A 612 9.58 30.82 54.24
CA THR A 612 10.22 29.72 53.50
C THR A 612 9.81 29.65 52.03
N ALA A 613 8.63 30.17 51.67
CA ALA A 613 8.20 30.28 50.28
C ALA A 613 9.05 31.33 49.52
N SER A 614 9.47 32.41 50.20
CA SER A 614 10.42 33.41 49.65
C SER A 614 11.76 32.80 49.22
N MET A 615 12.23 31.75 49.91
CA MET A 615 13.50 31.10 49.62
C MET A 615 13.39 30.14 48.43
N VAL A 616 12.32 29.33 48.37
CA VAL A 616 12.02 28.46 47.21
C VAL A 616 11.69 29.28 45.96
N TYR A 617 11.00 30.41 46.14
CA TYR A 617 10.64 31.35 45.08
C TYR A 617 11.86 32.11 44.53
N ARG A 618 12.77 32.56 45.39
CA ARG A 618 14.06 33.15 44.96
C ARG A 618 14.94 32.13 44.25
N CYS A 619 14.91 30.87 44.66
CA CYS A 619 15.70 29.80 44.05
C CYS A 619 15.17 29.38 42.68
N LEU A 620 13.85 29.49 42.43
CA LEU A 620 13.22 29.09 41.17
C LEU A 620 13.07 30.20 40.14
N HIS A 621 12.86 31.46 40.54
CA HIS A 621 12.45 32.51 39.60
C HIS A 621 13.16 33.86 39.73
N GLY A 622 14.22 33.96 40.55
CA GLY A 622 15.11 35.11 40.68
C GLY A 622 14.44 36.49 40.49
N THR A 623 14.12 37.10 41.63
CA THR A 623 13.53 38.43 41.86
C THR A 623 12.00 38.54 41.73
N ALA A 624 11.39 38.91 42.86
CA ALA A 624 9.99 39.33 43.03
C ALA A 624 9.83 40.74 42.44
N THR A 625 8.72 41.11 41.81
CA THR A 625 7.33 41.11 42.27
C THR A 625 6.38 40.86 41.09
N ASP A 626 5.20 40.27 41.32
CA ASP A 626 4.14 40.01 40.32
C ASP A 626 4.37 38.84 39.33
N ALA A 627 4.85 37.68 39.80
CA ALA A 627 4.79 36.48 38.95
C ALA A 627 3.37 35.91 38.94
N ILE A 628 2.59 36.35 37.97
CA ILE A 628 1.32 35.74 37.62
C ILE A 628 1.59 34.36 37.03
N VAL A 629 0.91 33.32 37.54
CA VAL A 629 0.95 31.95 37.00
C VAL A 629 -0.37 31.68 36.29
N LEU A 630 -0.30 31.23 35.04
CA LEU A 630 -1.45 30.86 34.22
C LEU A 630 -1.58 29.34 34.21
N HIS A 631 -2.73 28.83 34.65
CA HIS A 631 -2.97 27.40 34.74
C HIS A 631 -4.44 27.03 34.47
N PRO A 632 -4.77 25.96 33.71
CA PRO A 632 -6.14 25.61 33.33
C PRO A 632 -6.96 24.96 34.45
N TRP A 633 -6.30 24.56 35.53
CA TRP A 633 -6.95 23.88 36.65
C TRP A 633 -7.20 24.80 37.82
N SER A 634 -8.34 24.57 38.49
CA SER A 634 -8.71 25.22 39.72
C SER A 634 -7.89 24.73 40.93
N VAL A 635 -7.94 25.47 42.04
CA VAL A 635 -7.23 25.11 43.29
C VAL A 635 -7.56 23.69 43.77
N PRO A 636 -8.82 23.22 43.78
CA PRO A 636 -9.13 21.85 44.19
C PRO A 636 -8.44 20.78 43.32
N LYS A 637 -8.34 20.99 42.01
CA LYS A 637 -7.66 20.07 41.09
C LYS A 637 -6.15 20.09 41.32
N LEU A 638 -5.56 21.27 41.50
CA LEU A 638 -4.14 21.41 41.84
C LEU A 638 -3.80 20.78 43.20
N LYS A 639 -4.72 20.86 44.17
CA LYS A 639 -4.57 20.27 45.52
C LYS A 639 -4.42 18.75 45.49
N ALA A 640 -5.03 18.10 44.49
CA ALA A 640 -4.87 16.65 44.29
C ALA A 640 -3.43 16.26 43.94
N ASP A 641 -2.69 17.14 43.26
CA ASP A 641 -1.30 16.89 42.85
C ASP A 641 -0.29 17.54 43.83
N CYS A 642 -0.67 18.64 44.49
CA CYS A 642 0.15 19.29 45.52
C CYS A 642 -0.72 19.83 46.67
N PRO A 643 -0.77 19.15 47.84
CA PRO A 643 -1.71 19.46 48.91
C PRO A 643 -1.52 20.86 49.54
N ASN A 644 -0.36 21.48 49.34
CA ASN A 644 -0.02 22.81 49.87
C ASN A 644 -0.26 23.97 48.88
N VAL A 645 -0.81 23.72 47.69
CA VAL A 645 -1.05 24.75 46.65
C VAL A 645 -1.81 25.95 47.19
N GLU A 646 -2.83 25.72 48.00
CA GLU A 646 -3.74 26.75 48.52
C GLU A 646 -3.03 27.77 49.42
N ARG A 647 -1.92 27.38 50.05
CA ARG A 647 -1.08 28.29 50.85
C ARG A 647 -0.12 29.12 49.99
N LEU A 648 0.14 28.69 48.75
CA LEU A 648 1.15 29.26 47.85
C LEU A 648 0.54 30.11 46.74
N LEU A 649 -0.67 29.79 46.29
CA LEU A 649 -1.33 30.43 45.16
C LEU A 649 -2.72 30.93 45.57
N ARG A 650 -2.99 32.20 45.30
CA ARG A 650 -4.31 32.82 45.37
C ARG A 650 -4.83 33.05 43.96
N ILE A 651 -6.08 32.64 43.68
CA ILE A 651 -6.73 33.00 42.41
C ILE A 651 -6.94 34.51 42.41
N GLU A 652 -6.36 35.18 41.43
CA GLU A 652 -6.53 36.61 41.20
C GLU A 652 -7.75 36.87 40.31
N ARG A 653 -7.85 36.14 39.19
CA ARG A 653 -8.98 36.21 38.26
C ARG A 653 -9.11 34.95 37.42
N GLN A 654 -10.27 34.78 36.80
CA GLN A 654 -10.52 33.76 35.78
C GLN A 654 -10.62 34.44 34.42
N ALA A 655 -10.01 33.85 33.41
CA ALA A 655 -10.04 34.33 32.04
C ALA A 655 -10.32 33.17 31.08
N THR A 656 -10.85 33.47 29.90
CA THR A 656 -10.92 32.46 28.83
C THR A 656 -9.59 32.41 28.10
N LEU A 657 -9.18 31.24 27.61
CA LEU A 657 -7.92 31.08 26.87
C LEU A 657 -7.80 32.09 25.71
N LEU A 658 -8.88 32.30 24.96
CA LEU A 658 -8.93 33.22 23.82
C LEU A 658 -8.95 34.71 24.23
N SER A 659 -9.18 35.05 25.50
CA SER A 659 -9.06 36.42 26.00
C SER A 659 -7.62 36.79 26.40
N LEU A 660 -6.75 35.79 26.61
CA LEU A 660 -5.35 36.01 26.95
C LEU A 660 -4.55 36.53 25.75
N SER A 661 -3.47 37.26 26.02
CA SER A 661 -2.52 37.62 24.97
C SER A 661 -1.87 36.35 24.38
N TRP A 662 -1.43 36.39 23.12
CA TRP A 662 -0.81 35.21 22.49
C TRP A 662 0.41 34.71 23.27
N ARG A 663 1.18 35.65 23.86
CA ARG A 663 2.29 35.34 24.76
C ARG A 663 1.81 34.53 25.96
N ASP A 664 0.78 35.00 26.63
CA ASP A 664 0.23 34.34 27.82
C ASP A 664 -0.34 32.95 27.49
N ARG A 665 -0.95 32.80 26.31
CA ARG A 665 -1.45 31.49 25.83
C ARG A 665 -0.32 30.48 25.65
N ILE A 666 0.74 30.83 24.92
CA ILE A 666 1.81 29.87 24.61
C ILE A 666 2.65 29.50 25.83
N TYR A 667 2.76 30.41 26.80
CA TYR A 667 3.46 30.18 28.08
C TYR A 667 2.57 29.65 29.19
N CYS A 668 1.27 29.43 28.94
CA CYS A 668 0.38 28.80 29.89
C CYS A 668 0.88 27.38 30.19
N CYS A 669 1.02 27.06 31.47
CA CYS A 669 1.15 25.68 31.92
C CYS A 669 -0.16 24.97 31.55
#